data_AF-A0A952NJI8-F1
#
_entry.id   AF-A0A952NJI8-F1
#
_cell.length_a   1.000
_cell.length_b   1.000
_cell.length_c   1.000
_cell.angle_alpha   90.00
_cell.angle_beta   90.00
_cell.angle_gamma   90.00
#
_symmetry.space_group_name_H-M   'P 1'
#
loop_
_entity.id
_entity.type
_entity.pdbx_description
1 polymer ?
#
loop_
_entity_poly.entity_id
_entity_poly.type
_entity_poly.pdbx_seq_one_letter_code
_entity_poly.pdbx_strand_id
1 'polypeptide(L)'
;MILRLCVVIPTYNNPESVAAVVREVLAQTPYPVLVVDDGSDIPVLTRLGSEDLRPHLESARLNVLRLSVNRGKGNAIQRALRACVEKGFTHILTMDADGQHLTSEVAALIKVAQEHPWDLVIGARKFQTAGDVPSVSKFGRRFSNFWVQFQTGLPVSDSQSGFRLYPLFQLQNMKFWCRRYDFEIEVLIKSMWKGVQIRETEIEVYYPDQDKRVSHFHKLWDNVRISILNTALVVLSLLNSHHSAREAAFAVGAGAFIGTTPFFGFHTLIVAIVAFALRLNAVYLWLGTHVSMPPIAPFLILGSIWIGSTLVPSPEAAALTWDQIDHLSLRGLLHEARLHLAQWMAGSLILGAILGLVLGSLTYLLVRRFHAKKRLSASWNGRVRGGRFGNGFLRFVIQNIGLRAGYVCLYFIIPYFYLFAPKARRSLKEYWHLQKPDAGFFGSRQLILKHLFRFGQVLMDRIAKNFGLKEGFETRSHGVEHILAAREASPGLVSPGLILLTAHVGGWDFAASLLDKTSRGFYIAEYQSQERKFSDVKGPDQMRHLKQFTPDPGAGISVMELYTALGQGNIVGLMGDRPMGQHYELVKFCGRLAPFDTTPFRLAAAAKAAVIFTFGFKDKGREYEFFAEPARFYRFEPGRDRDLQCIEWAQEYASCLERMLRRHPEQWFNFYPFWSTIPVSPLSEGKMRQGHRWQEELQTPSGR
;
A
#
# COMPACT_ATOMS: atom_id res chain seq x y z
N MET A 1 0.02 13.35 14.31
CA MET A 1 -0.15 11.90 14.48
C MET A 1 0.39 11.49 15.82
N ILE A 2 -0.47 10.97 16.70
CA ILE A 2 -0.05 10.41 17.99
C ILE A 2 0.51 9.00 17.80
N LEU A 3 1.66 8.73 18.43
CA LEU A 3 2.18 7.38 18.59
C LEU A 3 1.41 6.63 19.68
N ARG A 4 0.52 5.73 19.28
CA ARG A 4 -0.09 4.72 20.17
C ARG A 4 0.72 3.44 20.02
N LEU A 5 1.75 3.31 20.86
CA LEU A 5 2.72 2.23 20.84
C LEU A 5 2.31 1.10 21.78
N CYS A 6 2.59 -0.14 21.38
CA CYS A 6 2.58 -1.32 22.26
C CYS A 6 3.95 -2.01 22.22
N VAL A 7 4.50 -2.33 23.38
CA VAL A 7 5.72 -3.14 23.49
C VAL A 7 5.34 -4.61 23.40
N VAL A 8 5.94 -5.34 22.47
CA VAL A 8 5.62 -6.73 22.16
C VAL A 8 6.80 -7.61 22.54
N ILE A 9 6.55 -8.59 23.40
CA ILE A 9 7.56 -9.55 23.88
C ILE A 9 7.16 -10.96 23.44
N PRO A 10 7.66 -11.47 22.29
CA PRO A 10 7.47 -12.86 21.92
C PRO A 10 8.34 -13.76 22.80
N THR A 11 7.76 -14.85 23.31
CA THR A 11 8.46 -15.80 24.19
C THR A 11 8.06 -17.24 23.89
N TYR A 12 8.99 -18.15 24.11
CA TYR A 12 8.80 -19.60 24.07
C TYR A 12 9.75 -20.23 25.09
N ASN A 13 9.23 -20.99 26.05
CA ASN A 13 10.00 -21.71 27.07
C ASN A 13 11.04 -20.87 27.86
N ASN A 14 10.74 -19.59 28.07
CA ASN A 14 11.56 -18.64 28.85
C ASN A 14 10.77 -17.94 29.97
N PRO A 15 10.18 -18.67 30.93
CA PRO A 15 9.22 -18.11 31.88
C PRO A 15 9.82 -17.18 32.94
N GLU A 16 11.10 -17.34 33.31
CA GLU A 16 11.75 -16.47 34.31
C GLU A 16 12.20 -15.15 33.71
N SER A 17 12.92 -15.22 32.59
CA SER A 17 13.48 -14.03 31.93
C SER A 17 12.37 -13.10 31.42
N VAL A 18 11.27 -13.66 30.89
CA VAL A 18 10.14 -12.85 30.41
C VAL A 18 9.50 -12.04 31.54
N ALA A 19 9.37 -12.59 32.76
CA ALA A 19 8.80 -11.87 33.89
C ALA A 19 9.70 -10.69 34.31
N ALA A 20 11.03 -10.88 34.31
CA ALA A 20 11.98 -9.81 34.59
C ALA A 20 11.90 -8.68 33.55
N VAL A 21 11.91 -9.02 32.25
CA VAL A 21 11.79 -8.03 31.16
C VAL A 21 10.46 -7.27 31.25
N VAL A 22 9.35 -7.96 31.51
CA VAL A 22 8.03 -7.31 31.65
C VAL A 22 8.02 -6.31 32.80
N ARG A 23 8.58 -6.66 33.97
CA ARG A 23 8.69 -5.74 35.12
C ARG A 23 9.48 -4.51 34.75
N GLU A 24 10.62 -4.68 34.09
CA GLU A 24 11.48 -3.57 33.69
C GLU A 24 10.76 -2.62 32.72
N VAL A 25 10.09 -3.15 31.70
CA VAL A 25 9.32 -2.36 30.72
C VAL A 25 8.19 -1.59 31.39
N LEU A 26 7.46 -2.23 32.32
CA LEU A 26 6.35 -1.58 33.05
C LEU A 26 6.85 -0.52 34.03
N ALA A 27 8.04 -0.68 34.61
CA ALA A 27 8.65 0.29 35.50
C ALA A 27 9.20 1.51 34.75
N GLN A 28 9.85 1.30 33.61
CA GLN A 28 10.58 2.37 32.91
C GLN A 28 9.77 3.05 31.80
N THR A 29 8.64 2.46 31.35
CA THR A 29 7.89 3.00 30.20
C THR A 29 6.39 3.07 30.48
N PRO A 30 5.67 4.11 30.01
CA PRO A 30 4.23 4.22 30.21
C PRO A 30 3.40 3.32 29.27
N TYR A 31 4.04 2.61 28.33
CA TYR A 31 3.36 1.94 27.23
C TYR A 31 2.75 0.59 27.65
N PRO A 32 1.62 0.18 27.02
CA PRO A 32 1.09 -1.16 27.19
C PRO A 32 2.03 -2.24 26.65
N VAL A 33 2.09 -3.36 27.36
CA VAL A 33 2.91 -4.53 27.04
C VAL A 33 2.02 -5.68 26.58
N LEU A 34 2.37 -6.31 25.47
CA LEU A 34 1.77 -7.54 24.95
C LEU A 34 2.81 -8.65 24.91
N VAL A 35 2.67 -9.62 25.82
CA VAL A 35 3.46 -10.85 25.79
C VAL A 35 2.78 -11.84 24.87
N VAL A 36 3.53 -12.40 23.91
CA VAL A 36 3.04 -13.47 23.03
C VAL A 36 3.74 -14.76 23.37
N ASP A 37 3.03 -15.64 24.08
CA ASP A 37 3.47 -16.98 24.43
C ASP A 37 3.24 -17.92 23.23
N ASP A 38 4.31 -18.27 22.52
CA ASP A 38 4.31 -19.14 21.33
C ASP A 38 4.20 -20.62 21.72
N GLY A 39 3.27 -20.96 22.62
CA GLY A 39 2.97 -22.32 23.03
C GLY A 39 4.01 -22.93 23.98
N SER A 40 4.47 -22.18 24.97
CA SER A 40 5.38 -22.68 26.01
C SER A 40 4.74 -23.82 26.82
N ASP A 41 5.56 -24.80 27.18
CA ASP A 41 5.15 -26.00 27.94
C ASP A 41 4.49 -25.60 29.26
N ILE A 42 5.14 -24.70 30.01
CA ILE A 42 4.57 -24.02 31.16
C ILE A 42 4.00 -22.68 30.69
N PRO A 43 2.69 -22.42 30.88
CA PRO A 43 2.11 -21.14 30.52
C PRO A 43 2.77 -19.97 31.21
N VAL A 44 3.23 -19.01 30.41
CA VAL A 44 3.90 -17.80 30.91
C VAL A 44 3.00 -16.99 31.85
N LEU A 45 1.67 -17.10 31.68
CA LEU A 45 0.69 -16.49 32.58
C LEU A 45 0.86 -16.94 34.04
N THR A 46 1.36 -18.15 34.30
CA THR A 46 1.62 -18.63 35.67
C THR A 46 2.65 -17.78 36.40
N ARG A 47 3.59 -17.17 35.67
CA ARG A 47 4.62 -16.28 36.24
C ARG A 47 4.24 -14.82 36.18
N LEU A 48 3.51 -14.41 35.14
CA LEU A 48 3.02 -13.04 35.01
C LEU A 48 1.81 -12.73 35.90
N GLY A 49 1.21 -13.73 36.54
CA GLY A 49 0.12 -13.59 37.51
C GLY A 49 0.57 -13.28 38.94
N SER A 50 1.85 -13.00 39.17
CA SER A 50 2.38 -12.63 40.49
C SER A 50 1.74 -11.33 41.01
N GLU A 51 1.71 -11.14 42.32
CA GLU A 51 1.01 -10.01 42.97
C GLU A 51 1.48 -8.63 42.46
N ASP A 52 2.75 -8.50 42.10
CA ASP A 52 3.34 -7.27 41.54
C ASP A 52 2.87 -6.96 40.11
N LEU A 53 2.51 -7.97 39.31
CA LEU A 53 2.08 -7.80 37.91
C LEU A 53 0.56 -7.86 37.73
N ARG A 54 -0.17 -8.39 38.72
CA ARG A 54 -1.64 -8.51 38.69
C ARG A 54 -2.36 -7.18 38.43
N PRO A 55 -1.98 -6.04 39.06
CA PRO A 55 -2.61 -4.75 38.79
C PRO A 55 -2.47 -4.31 37.31
N HIS A 56 -1.37 -4.68 36.67
CA HIS A 56 -1.14 -4.38 35.25
C HIS A 56 -1.97 -5.25 34.32
N LEU A 57 -2.24 -6.51 34.69
CA LEU A 57 -3.19 -7.37 33.98
C LEU A 57 -4.62 -6.84 34.10
N GLU A 58 -5.04 -6.45 35.31
CA GLU A 58 -6.39 -5.92 35.60
C GLU A 58 -6.65 -4.58 34.87
N SER A 59 -5.66 -3.68 34.88
CA SER A 59 -5.74 -2.40 34.14
C SER A 59 -5.54 -2.54 32.62
N ALA A 60 -5.33 -3.77 32.12
CA ALA A 60 -5.01 -4.07 30.73
C ALA A 60 -3.74 -3.38 30.19
N ARG A 61 -2.86 -2.88 31.07
CA ARG A 61 -1.52 -2.38 30.72
C ARG A 61 -0.58 -3.53 30.33
N LEU A 62 -0.77 -4.71 30.92
CA LEU A 62 -0.14 -5.97 30.52
C LEU A 62 -1.19 -6.89 29.90
N ASN A 63 -0.90 -7.45 28.73
CA ASN A 63 -1.75 -8.42 28.05
C ASN A 63 -0.92 -9.65 27.67
N VAL A 64 -1.54 -10.82 27.72
CA VAL A 64 -0.91 -12.08 27.31
C VAL A 64 -1.74 -12.71 26.19
N LEU A 65 -1.09 -13.04 25.08
CA LEU A 65 -1.67 -13.81 23.99
C LEU A 65 -0.93 -15.14 23.89
N ARG A 66 -1.63 -16.25 24.17
CA ARG A 66 -1.07 -17.61 24.11
C ARG A 66 -1.48 -18.32 22.82
N LEU A 67 -0.52 -18.97 22.18
CA LEU A 67 -0.72 -19.92 21.10
C LEU A 67 -0.77 -21.34 21.65
N SER A 68 -1.55 -22.23 21.02
CA SER A 68 -1.68 -23.62 21.48
C SER A 68 -0.44 -24.47 21.20
N VAL A 69 0.35 -24.11 20.18
CA VAL A 69 1.54 -24.83 19.72
C VAL A 69 2.57 -23.83 19.22
N ASN A 70 3.85 -24.18 19.34
CA ASN A 70 4.95 -23.39 18.79
C ASN A 70 4.84 -23.26 17.26
N ARG A 71 4.77 -22.01 16.79
CA ARG A 71 4.73 -21.65 15.37
C ARG A 71 5.90 -20.78 14.94
N GLY A 72 6.74 -20.35 15.88
CA GLY A 72 7.94 -19.56 15.68
C GLY A 72 7.77 -18.08 16.06
N LYS A 73 8.89 -17.43 16.41
CA LYS A 73 8.99 -16.00 16.75
C LYS A 73 8.33 -15.09 15.70
N GLY A 74 8.54 -15.35 14.41
CA GLY A 74 7.89 -14.61 13.34
C GLY A 74 6.37 -14.71 13.35
N ASN A 75 5.81 -15.87 13.69
CA ASN A 75 4.37 -16.06 13.87
C ASN A 75 3.85 -15.27 15.07
N ALA A 76 4.57 -15.29 16.19
CA ALA A 76 4.25 -14.52 17.38
C ALA A 76 4.19 -13.01 17.08
N ILE A 77 5.18 -12.47 16.38
CA ILE A 77 5.19 -11.05 15.96
C ILE A 77 4.04 -10.73 14.99
N GLN A 78 3.78 -11.58 13.99
CA GLN A 78 2.63 -11.39 13.08
C GLN A 78 1.27 -11.50 13.79
N ARG A 79 1.18 -12.24 14.89
CA ARG A 79 -0.03 -12.31 15.70
C ARG A 79 -0.18 -11.06 16.58
N ALA A 80 0.90 -10.59 17.17
CA ALA A 80 0.94 -9.31 17.88
C ALA A 80 0.52 -8.15 16.98
N LEU A 81 1.07 -8.08 15.76
CA LEU A 81 0.74 -7.05 14.76
C LEU A 81 -0.78 -6.96 14.54
N ARG A 82 -1.43 -8.11 14.31
CA ARG A 82 -2.89 -8.17 14.11
C ARG A 82 -3.66 -7.75 15.36
N ALA A 83 -3.31 -8.29 16.53
CA ALA A 83 -3.96 -7.95 17.78
C ALA A 83 -3.82 -6.45 18.12
N CYS A 84 -2.65 -5.86 17.85
CA CYS A 84 -2.40 -4.45 18.09
C CYS A 84 -3.18 -3.55 17.12
N VAL A 85 -3.29 -3.93 15.84
CA VAL A 85 -4.17 -3.23 14.88
C VAL A 85 -5.63 -3.28 15.33
N GLU A 86 -6.11 -4.43 15.80
CA GLU A 86 -7.49 -4.60 16.27
C GLU A 86 -7.82 -3.73 17.49
N LYS A 87 -6.83 -3.50 18.36
CA LYS A 87 -6.87 -2.62 19.52
C LYS A 87 -6.58 -1.14 19.20
N GLY A 88 -6.31 -0.80 17.93
CA GLY A 88 -6.11 0.60 17.50
C GLY A 88 -4.73 1.18 17.76
N PHE A 89 -3.73 0.36 18.09
CA PHE A 89 -2.34 0.82 18.17
C PHE A 89 -1.86 1.26 16.78
N THR A 90 -0.96 2.24 16.72
CA THR A 90 -0.33 2.68 15.46
C THR A 90 1.04 2.06 15.25
N HIS A 91 1.71 1.65 16.33
CA HIS A 91 3.05 1.07 16.30
C HIS A 91 3.17 -0.11 17.25
N ILE A 92 4.08 -1.02 16.92
CA ILE A 92 4.60 -2.02 17.87
C ILE A 92 6.12 -1.89 17.98
N LEU A 93 6.66 -2.09 19.17
CA LEU A 93 8.09 -2.22 19.40
C LEU A 93 8.36 -3.65 19.89
N THR A 94 9.21 -4.40 19.20
CA THR A 94 9.53 -5.77 19.58
C THR A 94 10.75 -5.83 20.49
N MET A 95 10.67 -6.62 21.55
CA MET A 95 11.76 -6.89 22.49
C MET A 95 11.86 -8.40 22.73
N ASP A 96 13.08 -8.94 22.64
CA ASP A 96 13.32 -10.34 23.00
C ASP A 96 13.11 -10.59 24.50
N ALA A 97 12.56 -11.76 24.82
CA ALA A 97 12.26 -12.16 26.19
C ALA A 97 13.49 -12.62 27.01
N ASP A 98 14.69 -12.58 26.42
CA ASP A 98 15.94 -13.07 27.02
C ASP A 98 16.71 -11.99 27.82
N GLY A 99 16.22 -10.75 27.82
CA GLY A 99 16.83 -9.63 28.55
C GLY A 99 18.07 -9.03 27.89
N GLN A 100 18.37 -9.35 26.62
CA GLN A 100 19.53 -8.75 25.92
C GLN A 100 19.33 -7.27 25.58
N HIS A 101 18.07 -6.82 25.39
CA HIS A 101 17.78 -5.42 25.10
C HIS A 101 17.53 -4.64 26.38
N LEU A 102 18.27 -3.54 26.57
CA LEU A 102 18.06 -2.64 27.69
C LEU A 102 16.77 -1.84 27.48
N THR A 103 15.91 -1.80 28.51
CA THR A 103 14.64 -1.08 28.42
C THR A 103 14.84 0.43 28.28
N SER A 104 15.96 0.97 28.78
CA SER A 104 16.35 2.37 28.63
C SER A 104 16.45 2.82 27.17
N GLU A 105 16.77 1.90 26.26
CA GLU A 105 16.93 2.17 24.83
C GLU A 105 15.58 2.34 24.10
N VAL A 106 14.46 1.98 24.73
CA VAL A 106 13.11 2.15 24.15
C VAL A 106 12.84 3.62 23.81
N ALA A 107 13.30 4.55 24.66
CA ALA A 107 13.13 5.99 24.44
C ALA A 107 13.82 6.49 23.16
N ALA A 108 14.98 5.92 22.81
CA ALA A 108 15.74 6.30 21.61
C ALA A 108 14.96 5.96 20.32
N LEU A 109 14.38 4.76 20.24
CA LEU A 109 13.57 4.35 19.08
C LEU A 109 12.30 5.18 18.97
N ILE A 110 11.67 5.52 20.09
CA ILE A 110 10.45 6.33 20.11
C ILE A 110 10.72 7.73 19.57
N LYS A 111 11.83 8.37 19.96
CA LYS A 111 12.20 9.70 19.47
C LYS A 111 12.28 9.71 17.94
N VAL A 112 12.96 8.73 17.36
CA VAL A 112 13.04 8.59 15.88
C VAL A 112 11.66 8.35 15.26
N ALA A 113 10.82 7.52 15.88
CA ALA A 113 9.47 7.27 15.39
C ALA A 113 8.54 8.49 15.50
N GLN A 114 8.76 9.40 16.45
CA GLN A 114 7.99 10.65 16.56
C GLN A 114 8.30 11.59 15.39
N GLU A 115 9.57 11.67 15.00
CA GLU A 115 10.03 12.46 13.85
C GLU A 115 9.65 11.80 12.51
N HIS A 116 9.66 10.47 12.47
CA HIS A 116 9.42 9.66 11.28
C HIS A 116 8.35 8.57 11.51
N PRO A 117 7.07 8.96 11.68
CA PRO A 117 5.98 8.05 12.08
C PRO A 117 5.58 6.96 11.08
N TRP A 118 6.12 6.98 9.87
CA TRP A 118 5.80 6.01 8.82
C TRP A 118 6.96 5.07 8.52
N ASP A 119 8.10 5.28 9.19
CA ASP A 119 9.34 4.57 8.95
C ASP A 119 9.48 3.41 9.94
N LEU A 120 10.20 2.37 9.53
CA LEU A 120 10.58 1.27 10.41
C LEU A 120 11.90 1.66 11.10
N VAL A 121 11.93 1.62 12.42
CA VAL A 121 13.13 1.97 13.21
C VAL A 121 13.80 0.71 13.73
N ILE A 122 15.10 0.58 13.51
CA ILE A 122 15.94 -0.50 14.02
C ILE A 122 16.84 0.06 15.11
N GLY A 123 16.86 -0.61 16.28
CA GLY A 123 17.91 -0.43 17.25
C GLY A 123 19.15 -1.21 16.82
N ALA A 124 20.13 -0.53 16.21
CA ALA A 124 21.37 -1.11 15.73
C ALA A 124 22.34 -1.30 16.90
N ARG A 125 22.75 -2.55 17.16
CA ARG A 125 23.58 -2.84 18.33
C ARG A 125 24.98 -2.25 18.16
N LYS A 126 25.47 -1.54 19.18
CA LYS A 126 26.87 -1.09 19.23
C LYS A 126 27.77 -2.31 19.46
N PHE A 127 28.74 -2.52 18.55
CA PHE A 127 29.75 -3.58 18.67
C PHE A 127 31.13 -3.04 19.07
N GLN A 128 31.19 -1.79 19.55
CA GLN A 128 32.44 -1.12 19.89
C GLN A 128 32.76 -1.33 21.39
N THR A 129 33.43 -2.45 21.70
CA THR A 129 34.73 -2.51 22.39
C THR A 129 35.19 -3.98 22.28
N ALA A 130 36.46 -4.18 21.91
CA ALA A 130 37.03 -5.48 21.58
C ALA A 130 37.05 -6.41 22.82
N GLY A 131 36.31 -7.52 22.78
CA GLY A 131 36.37 -8.56 23.82
C GLY A 131 35.29 -9.65 23.66
N ASP A 132 34.02 -9.28 23.83
CA ASP A 132 33.00 -10.27 24.27
C ASP A 132 31.97 -10.73 23.23
N VAL A 133 32.03 -10.25 21.99
CA VAL A 133 31.07 -10.68 20.95
C VAL A 133 31.61 -11.86 20.14
N PRO A 134 30.91 -13.01 20.09
CA PRO A 134 31.33 -14.16 19.29
C PRO A 134 31.57 -13.81 17.82
N SER A 135 32.72 -14.22 17.27
CA SER A 135 33.13 -13.95 15.88
C SER A 135 32.09 -14.43 14.84
N VAL A 136 31.39 -15.53 15.15
CA VAL A 136 30.31 -16.10 14.34
C VAL A 136 29.12 -15.13 14.20
N SER A 137 28.77 -14.40 15.27
CA SER A 137 27.69 -13.40 15.23
C SER A 137 28.07 -12.18 14.39
N LYS A 138 29.36 -11.77 14.39
CA LYS A 138 29.85 -10.69 13.52
C LYS A 138 29.78 -11.08 12.04
N PHE A 139 30.14 -12.32 11.69
CA PHE A 139 30.02 -12.83 10.33
C PHE A 139 28.56 -12.92 9.88
N GLY A 140 27.68 -13.52 10.70
CA GLY A 140 26.25 -13.65 10.41
C GLY A 140 25.59 -12.31 10.11
N ARG A 141 25.94 -11.27 10.88
CA ARG A 141 25.44 -9.90 10.65
C ARG A 141 25.91 -9.34 9.31
N ARG A 142 27.21 -9.42 9.01
CA ARG A 142 27.78 -8.95 7.73
C ARG A 142 27.12 -9.66 6.55
N PHE A 143 26.97 -10.98 6.65
CA PHE A 143 26.32 -11.80 5.64
C PHE A 143 24.86 -11.39 5.42
N SER A 144 24.08 -11.22 6.49
CA SER A 144 22.69 -10.77 6.42
C SER A 144 22.56 -9.36 5.82
N ASN A 145 23.41 -8.42 6.25
CA ASN A 145 23.42 -7.05 5.73
C ASN A 145 23.73 -7.01 4.23
N PHE A 146 24.70 -7.83 3.78
CA PHE A 146 25.04 -7.96 2.36
C PHE A 146 23.81 -8.36 1.53
N TRP A 147 23.05 -9.38 1.97
CA TRP A 147 21.86 -9.82 1.23
C TRP A 147 20.76 -8.77 1.20
N VAL A 148 20.48 -8.12 2.33
CA VAL A 148 19.49 -7.03 2.38
C VAL A 148 19.88 -5.92 1.41
N GLN A 149 21.15 -5.49 1.42
CA GLN A 149 21.65 -4.48 0.50
C GLN A 149 21.56 -4.93 -0.96
N PHE A 150 21.93 -6.17 -1.26
CA PHE A 150 21.83 -6.73 -2.60
C PHE A 150 20.38 -6.78 -3.11
N GLN A 151 19.45 -7.21 -2.26
CA GLN A 151 18.04 -7.41 -2.63
C GLN A 151 17.23 -6.11 -2.69
N THR A 152 17.66 -5.06 -1.98
CA THR A 152 16.91 -3.79 -1.89
C THR A 152 17.63 -2.60 -2.53
N GLY A 153 18.94 -2.70 -2.75
CA GLY A 153 19.81 -1.61 -3.18
C GLY A 153 20.14 -0.60 -2.07
N LEU A 154 19.67 -0.82 -0.84
CA LEU A 154 19.81 0.12 0.27
C LEU A 154 20.55 -0.55 1.45
N PRO A 155 21.54 0.13 2.06
CA PRO A 155 22.30 -0.43 3.16
C PRO A 155 21.47 -0.46 4.46
N VAL A 156 21.79 -1.42 5.33
CA VAL A 156 21.31 -1.52 6.72
C VAL A 156 22.48 -1.94 7.60
N SER A 157 22.66 -1.29 8.76
CA SER A 157 23.79 -1.52 9.66
C SER A 157 23.64 -2.77 10.55
N ASP A 158 22.41 -3.11 10.96
CA ASP A 158 22.13 -4.34 11.73
C ASP A 158 20.79 -4.99 11.36
N SER A 159 20.77 -5.70 10.22
CA SER A 159 19.58 -6.43 9.74
C SER A 159 19.14 -7.60 10.63
N GLN A 160 19.93 -7.97 11.64
CA GLN A 160 19.65 -9.09 12.55
C GLN A 160 19.21 -8.63 13.95
N SER A 161 19.16 -7.32 14.23
CA SER A 161 18.62 -6.84 15.49
C SER A 161 17.11 -7.09 15.55
N GLY A 162 16.63 -7.72 16.61
CA GLY A 162 15.20 -7.94 16.87
C GLY A 162 14.52 -6.76 17.57
N PHE A 163 15.30 -5.78 18.04
CA PHE A 163 14.80 -4.57 18.67
C PHE A 163 14.37 -3.56 17.61
N ARG A 164 13.09 -3.60 17.25
CA ARG A 164 12.54 -2.80 16.15
C ARG A 164 11.20 -2.21 16.49
N LEU A 165 10.98 -1.01 15.99
CA LEU A 165 9.69 -0.33 16.02
C LEU A 165 9.08 -0.38 14.61
N TYR A 166 7.88 -0.92 14.51
CA TYR A 166 7.17 -1.14 13.26
C TYR A 166 5.93 -0.23 13.14
N PRO A 167 5.79 0.51 12.02
CA PRO A 167 4.59 1.28 11.73
C PRO A 167 3.46 0.36 11.25
N LEU A 168 2.47 0.10 12.10
CA LEU A 168 1.41 -0.89 11.83
C LEU A 168 0.60 -0.54 10.57
N PHE A 169 0.39 0.75 10.29
CA PHE A 169 -0.35 1.19 9.11
C PHE A 169 0.26 0.69 7.79
N GLN A 170 1.59 0.61 7.73
CA GLN A 170 2.30 0.13 6.54
C GLN A 170 2.29 -1.40 6.44
N LEU A 171 2.41 -2.07 7.59
CA LEU A 171 2.57 -3.52 7.63
C LEU A 171 1.25 -4.30 7.61
N GLN A 172 0.12 -3.70 8.05
CA GLN A 172 -1.17 -4.40 8.18
C GLN A 172 -1.70 -5.05 6.88
N ASN A 173 -1.27 -4.55 5.71
CA ASN A 173 -1.68 -5.07 4.40
C ASN A 173 -0.62 -5.97 3.74
N MET A 174 0.50 -6.19 4.42
CA MET A 174 1.60 -7.00 3.91
C MET A 174 1.34 -8.49 4.15
N LYS A 175 1.86 -9.32 3.23
CA LYS A 175 1.80 -10.78 3.34
C LYS A 175 3.21 -11.32 3.51
N PHE A 176 3.39 -12.10 4.57
CA PHE A 176 4.65 -12.72 4.95
C PHE A 176 4.52 -14.24 4.80
N TRP A 177 5.62 -14.87 4.39
CA TRP A 177 5.74 -16.30 4.17
C TRP A 177 6.37 -16.99 5.36
N CYS A 178 7.36 -16.33 5.95
CA CYS A 178 8.18 -16.83 7.04
C CYS A 178 7.43 -16.75 8.36
N ARG A 179 7.77 -17.67 9.27
CA ARG A 179 7.12 -17.81 10.58
C ARG A 179 8.11 -17.90 11.73
N ARG A 180 9.41 -18.05 11.48
CA ARG A 180 10.46 -18.19 12.51
C ARG A 180 11.38 -16.98 12.43
N TYR A 181 12.67 -17.14 12.72
CA TYR A 181 13.67 -16.06 12.71
C TYR A 181 13.86 -15.43 11.32
N ASP A 182 13.61 -16.19 10.26
CA ASP A 182 13.62 -15.74 8.86
C ASP A 182 12.61 -14.61 8.58
N PHE A 183 11.55 -14.49 9.38
CA PHE A 183 10.59 -13.39 9.29
C PHE A 183 11.22 -12.01 9.49
N GLU A 184 12.20 -11.86 10.39
CA GLU A 184 12.81 -10.57 10.70
C GLU A 184 13.56 -10.01 9.46
N ILE A 185 14.12 -10.88 8.62
CA ILE A 185 14.72 -10.48 7.34
C ILE A 185 13.63 -10.19 6.30
N GLU A 186 12.63 -11.08 6.20
CA GLU A 186 11.54 -10.94 5.23
C GLU A 186 10.77 -9.62 5.40
N VAL A 187 10.42 -9.26 6.64
CA VAL A 187 9.66 -8.04 6.94
C VAL A 187 10.42 -6.79 6.54
N LEU A 188 11.74 -6.77 6.76
CA LEU A 188 12.61 -5.65 6.41
C LEU A 188 12.63 -5.43 4.90
N ILE A 189 12.98 -6.47 4.13
CA ILE A 189 13.11 -6.39 2.67
C ILE A 189 11.77 -6.05 2.01
N LYS A 190 10.68 -6.71 2.43
CA LYS A 190 9.35 -6.44 1.88
C LYS A 190 8.88 -5.02 2.21
N SER A 191 9.24 -4.47 3.37
CA SER A 191 8.91 -3.09 3.75
C SER A 191 9.65 -2.10 2.86
N MET A 192 10.94 -2.32 2.62
CA MET A 192 11.76 -1.50 1.72
C MET A 192 11.24 -1.53 0.28
N TRP A 193 10.86 -2.71 -0.24
CA TRP A 193 10.21 -2.82 -1.57
C TRP A 193 8.84 -2.14 -1.66
N LYS A 194 8.19 -1.89 -0.52
CA LYS A 194 6.94 -1.12 -0.43
C LYS A 194 7.18 0.39 -0.25
N GLY A 195 8.42 0.83 -0.15
CA GLY A 195 8.81 2.23 0.00
C GLY A 195 8.83 2.72 1.45
N VAL A 196 8.67 1.82 2.44
CA VAL A 196 8.87 2.15 3.86
C VAL A 196 10.36 2.42 4.06
N GLN A 197 10.70 3.60 4.60
CA GLN A 197 12.09 3.93 4.88
C GLN A 197 12.53 3.22 6.17
N ILE A 198 13.82 2.88 6.22
CA ILE A 198 14.44 2.27 7.39
C ILE A 198 15.28 3.34 8.07
N ARG A 199 15.05 3.53 9.37
CA ARG A 199 15.85 4.39 10.23
C ARG A 199 16.57 3.52 11.25
N GLU A 200 17.78 3.94 11.62
CA GLU A 200 18.60 3.20 12.57
C GLU A 200 19.00 4.15 13.71
N THR A 201 18.94 3.65 14.94
CA THR A 201 19.48 4.32 16.12
C THR A 201 20.38 3.34 16.85
N GLU A 202 21.54 3.79 17.28
CA GLU A 202 22.49 2.91 17.96
C GLU A 202 22.02 2.62 19.38
N ILE A 203 22.05 1.35 19.77
CA ILE A 203 21.62 0.88 21.10
C ILE A 203 22.73 0.10 21.79
N GLU A 204 22.70 0.12 23.11
CA GLU A 204 23.48 -0.79 23.95
C GLU A 204 22.71 -2.08 24.22
N VAL A 205 23.45 -3.19 24.33
CA VAL A 205 22.88 -4.52 24.58
C VAL A 205 23.70 -5.26 25.62
N TYR A 206 22.99 -6.00 26.47
CA TYR A 206 23.60 -6.85 27.47
C TYR A 206 23.80 -8.26 26.90
N TYR A 207 25.01 -8.80 27.01
CA TYR A 207 25.32 -10.18 26.64
C TYR A 207 25.55 -11.02 27.91
N PRO A 208 24.58 -11.85 28.34
CA PRO A 208 24.79 -12.76 29.45
C PRO A 208 25.79 -13.86 29.08
N ASP A 209 26.43 -14.45 30.10
CA ASP A 209 27.39 -15.56 29.96
C ASP A 209 26.79 -16.73 29.13
N GLN A 210 27.63 -17.39 28.32
CA GLN A 210 27.19 -18.40 27.35
C GLN A 210 26.36 -19.54 27.99
N ASP A 211 26.67 -19.91 29.23
CA ASP A 211 26.01 -21.01 29.95
C ASP A 211 24.57 -20.67 30.41
N LYS A 212 24.21 -19.39 30.48
CA LYS A 212 22.86 -18.92 30.83
C LYS A 212 22.01 -18.60 29.60
N ARG A 213 22.57 -18.74 28.40
CA ARG A 213 21.92 -18.32 27.15
C ARG A 213 21.02 -19.41 26.58
N VAL A 214 19.72 -19.28 26.81
CA VAL A 214 18.71 -20.12 26.12
C VAL A 214 18.40 -19.52 24.75
N SER A 215 19.01 -20.07 23.70
CA SER A 215 18.66 -19.73 22.31
C SER A 215 17.95 -20.90 21.64
N HIS A 216 16.72 -20.66 21.16
CA HIS A 216 15.97 -21.64 20.36
C HIS A 216 16.32 -21.57 18.86
N PHE A 217 17.44 -20.95 18.50
CA PHE A 217 17.93 -20.90 17.12
C PHE A 217 18.61 -22.22 16.73
N HIS A 218 18.02 -22.95 15.80
CA HIS A 218 18.58 -24.20 15.29
C HIS A 218 19.59 -23.91 14.18
N LYS A 219 20.88 -23.91 14.53
CA LYS A 219 22.01 -23.51 13.66
C LYS A 219 21.95 -24.04 12.23
N LEU A 220 21.58 -25.30 12.00
CA LEU A 220 21.49 -25.86 10.64
C LEU A 220 20.20 -25.42 9.93
N TRP A 221 19.05 -25.79 10.49
CA TRP A 221 17.75 -25.63 9.82
C TRP A 221 17.33 -24.17 9.65
N ASP A 222 17.65 -23.29 10.59
CA ASP A 222 17.33 -21.87 10.44
C ASP A 222 18.21 -21.20 9.39
N ASN A 223 19.49 -21.58 9.27
CA ASN A 223 20.35 -21.11 8.17
C ASN A 223 19.88 -21.63 6.81
N VAL A 224 19.39 -22.87 6.72
CA VAL A 224 18.78 -23.39 5.47
C VAL A 224 17.54 -22.58 5.10
N ARG A 225 16.64 -22.30 6.05
CA ARG A 225 15.43 -21.49 5.80
C ARG A 225 15.78 -20.08 5.35
N ILE A 226 16.72 -19.42 6.02
CA ILE A 226 17.21 -18.09 5.65
C ILE A 226 17.83 -18.12 4.24
N SER A 227 18.56 -19.18 3.90
CA SER A 227 19.15 -19.34 2.56
C SER A 227 18.06 -19.47 1.49
N ILE A 228 17.06 -20.34 1.69
CA ILE A 228 15.92 -20.50 0.76
C ILE A 228 15.16 -19.18 0.60
N LEU A 229 14.90 -18.49 1.72
CA LEU A 229 14.26 -17.18 1.70
C LEU A 229 15.09 -16.19 0.86
N ASN A 230 16.39 -16.08 1.14
CA ASN A 230 17.26 -15.16 0.42
C ASN A 230 17.35 -15.49 -1.07
N THR A 231 17.40 -16.77 -1.46
CA THR A 231 17.33 -17.17 -2.87
C THR A 231 16.02 -16.71 -3.50
N ALA A 232 14.87 -16.96 -2.86
CA ALA A 232 13.58 -16.53 -3.38
C ALA A 232 13.46 -15.00 -3.46
N LEU A 233 13.95 -14.26 -2.46
CA LEU A 233 13.95 -12.81 -2.44
C LEU A 233 14.94 -12.22 -3.44
N VAL A 234 16.08 -12.86 -3.71
CA VAL A 234 17.00 -12.48 -4.79
C VAL A 234 16.33 -12.64 -6.15
N VAL A 235 15.71 -13.79 -6.41
CA VAL A 235 14.97 -14.01 -7.67
C VAL A 235 13.87 -12.95 -7.83
N LEU A 236 13.08 -12.72 -6.77
CA LEU A 236 12.06 -11.67 -6.80
C LEU A 236 12.64 -10.26 -6.95
N SER A 237 13.78 -9.97 -6.33
CA SER A 237 14.46 -8.69 -6.45
C SER A 237 14.91 -8.49 -7.89
N LEU A 238 15.57 -9.47 -8.50
CA LEU A 238 16.05 -9.42 -9.88
C LEU A 238 14.91 -9.34 -10.91
N LEU A 239 13.74 -9.89 -10.59
CA LEU A 239 12.51 -9.73 -11.38
C LEU A 239 11.84 -8.36 -11.17
N ASN A 240 11.96 -7.76 -9.98
CA ASN A 240 11.33 -6.48 -9.63
C ASN A 240 12.26 -5.26 -9.72
N SER A 241 13.54 -5.49 -9.95
CA SER A 241 14.58 -4.47 -9.94
C SER A 241 14.22 -3.40 -10.96
N HIS A 242 14.51 -2.15 -10.61
CA HIS A 242 14.17 -0.96 -11.37
C HIS A 242 14.97 -0.86 -12.67
N HIS A 243 14.83 -1.84 -13.56
CA HIS A 243 15.36 -1.74 -14.91
C HIS A 243 14.42 -0.90 -15.74
N SER A 244 14.99 0.02 -16.52
CA SER A 244 14.21 0.64 -17.57
C SER A 244 13.65 -0.46 -18.48
N ALA A 245 12.47 -0.24 -19.09
CA ALA A 245 11.92 -1.22 -20.03
C ALA A 245 12.92 -1.55 -21.16
N ARG A 246 13.85 -0.62 -21.45
CA ARG A 246 14.94 -0.78 -22.41
C ARG A 246 16.02 -1.74 -21.92
N GLU A 247 16.46 -1.63 -20.67
CA GLU A 247 17.45 -2.56 -20.09
C GLU A 247 16.92 -4.00 -20.03
N ALA A 248 15.68 -4.18 -19.60
CA ALA A 248 15.06 -5.51 -19.58
C ALA A 248 14.92 -6.09 -20.99
N ALA A 249 14.49 -5.27 -21.96
CA ALA A 249 14.40 -5.65 -23.36
C ALA A 249 15.75 -6.03 -23.97
N PHE A 250 16.79 -5.23 -23.70
CA PHE A 250 18.14 -5.49 -24.19
C PHE A 250 18.73 -6.75 -23.55
N ALA A 251 18.53 -6.96 -22.25
CA ALA A 251 18.99 -8.16 -21.56
C ALA A 251 18.30 -9.43 -22.10
N VAL A 252 16.96 -9.45 -22.22
CA VAL A 252 16.26 -10.61 -22.81
C VAL A 252 16.67 -10.84 -24.27
N GLY A 253 16.80 -9.77 -25.05
CA GLY A 253 17.22 -9.86 -26.45
C GLY A 253 18.64 -10.40 -26.62
N ALA A 254 19.60 -9.90 -25.84
CA ALA A 254 20.97 -10.41 -25.80
C ALA A 254 21.01 -11.88 -25.31
N GLY A 255 20.11 -12.24 -24.39
CA GLY A 255 19.96 -13.61 -23.90
C GLY A 255 19.49 -14.55 -25.00
N ALA A 256 18.47 -14.15 -25.75
CA ALA A 256 17.97 -14.92 -26.89
C ALA A 256 19.02 -15.07 -28.00
N PHE A 257 19.81 -14.03 -28.23
CA PHE A 257 20.97 -14.08 -29.12
C PHE A 257 21.96 -15.16 -28.67
N ILE A 258 22.41 -15.10 -27.41
CA ILE A 258 23.32 -16.09 -26.81
C ILE A 258 22.72 -17.49 -26.89
N GLY A 259 21.44 -17.66 -26.57
CA GLY A 259 20.74 -18.95 -26.60
C GLY A 259 20.71 -19.59 -28.00
N THR A 260 20.71 -18.79 -29.06
CA THR A 260 20.69 -19.29 -30.45
C THR A 260 22.06 -19.77 -30.93
N THR A 261 23.15 -19.37 -30.25
CA THR A 261 24.51 -19.77 -30.62
C THR A 261 24.79 -21.25 -30.33
N PRO A 262 25.73 -21.90 -31.07
CA PRO A 262 26.08 -23.31 -30.90
C PRO A 262 26.85 -23.65 -29.61
N PHE A 263 26.89 -22.74 -28.61
CA PHE A 263 27.62 -22.91 -27.35
C PHE A 263 26.78 -23.61 -26.24
N PHE A 264 26.08 -24.68 -26.60
CA PHE A 264 25.29 -25.45 -25.65
C PHE A 264 26.13 -25.93 -24.46
N GLY A 265 25.60 -25.80 -23.25
CA GLY A 265 26.32 -26.11 -22.01
C GLY A 265 27.22 -24.97 -21.48
N PHE A 266 27.60 -24.01 -22.33
CA PHE A 266 28.40 -22.84 -21.93
C PHE A 266 27.58 -21.54 -21.79
N HIS A 267 26.31 -21.55 -22.19
CA HIS A 267 25.44 -20.37 -22.13
C HIS A 267 25.39 -19.73 -20.74
N THR A 268 25.38 -20.51 -19.64
CA THR A 268 25.39 -19.94 -18.28
C THR A 268 26.67 -19.16 -17.95
N LEU A 269 27.82 -19.67 -18.39
CA LEU A 269 29.11 -18.99 -18.22
C LEU A 269 29.18 -17.72 -19.08
N ILE A 270 28.73 -17.80 -20.33
CA ILE A 270 28.66 -16.66 -21.25
C ILE A 270 27.71 -15.59 -20.69
N VAL A 271 26.55 -15.97 -20.17
CA VAL A 271 25.60 -15.08 -19.49
C VAL A 271 26.27 -14.37 -18.32
N ALA A 272 27.02 -15.07 -17.46
CA ALA A 272 27.70 -14.45 -16.33
C ALA A 272 28.74 -13.39 -16.79
N ILE A 273 29.55 -13.73 -17.79
CA ILE A 273 30.56 -12.83 -18.37
C ILE A 273 29.90 -11.60 -19.02
N VAL A 274 28.90 -11.82 -19.87
CA VAL A 274 28.20 -10.75 -20.61
C VAL A 274 27.40 -9.87 -19.65
N ALA A 275 26.72 -10.45 -18.66
CA ALA A 275 26.00 -9.69 -17.63
C ALA A 275 26.95 -8.78 -16.85
N PHE A 276 28.13 -9.28 -16.48
CA PHE A 276 29.15 -8.48 -15.81
C PHE A 276 29.73 -7.38 -16.72
N ALA A 277 30.16 -7.74 -17.92
CA ALA A 277 30.82 -6.82 -18.86
C ALA A 277 29.90 -5.68 -19.33
N LEU A 278 28.65 -6.01 -19.66
CA LEU A 278 27.66 -5.05 -20.17
C LEU A 278 26.75 -4.49 -19.05
N ARG A 279 27.01 -4.85 -17.80
CA ARG A 279 26.20 -4.47 -16.62
C ARG A 279 24.71 -4.76 -16.81
N LEU A 280 24.39 -5.88 -17.45
CA LEU A 280 23.02 -6.31 -17.71
C LEU A 280 22.47 -7.14 -16.55
N ASN A 281 21.15 -7.16 -16.41
CA ASN A 281 20.49 -8.04 -15.46
C ASN A 281 20.69 -9.52 -15.88
N ALA A 282 21.47 -10.25 -15.09
CA ALA A 282 21.81 -11.64 -15.37
C ALA A 282 20.59 -12.56 -15.46
N VAL A 283 19.50 -12.26 -14.74
CA VAL A 283 18.26 -13.07 -14.79
C VAL A 283 17.51 -12.85 -16.08
N TYR A 284 17.33 -11.59 -16.52
CA TYR A 284 16.71 -11.33 -17.82
C TYR A 284 17.54 -11.89 -18.98
N LEU A 285 18.87 -11.78 -18.87
CA LEU A 285 19.80 -12.36 -19.84
C LEU A 285 19.70 -13.90 -19.87
N TRP A 286 19.69 -14.55 -18.72
CA TRP A 286 19.52 -15.99 -18.59
C TRP A 286 18.14 -16.47 -19.05
N LEU A 287 17.06 -15.75 -18.74
CA LEU A 287 15.72 -16.06 -19.24
C LEU A 287 15.66 -16.03 -20.76
N GLY A 288 16.38 -15.11 -21.41
CA GLY A 288 16.49 -15.06 -22.86
C GLY A 288 17.17 -16.30 -23.45
N THR A 289 18.18 -16.89 -22.79
CA THR A 289 18.90 -18.05 -23.35
C THR A 289 18.01 -19.29 -23.44
N HIS A 290 16.90 -19.36 -22.71
CA HIS A 290 15.94 -20.47 -22.76
C HIS A 290 15.13 -20.56 -24.05
N VAL A 291 15.39 -19.71 -25.04
CA VAL A 291 14.91 -19.95 -26.40
C VAL A 291 15.43 -21.29 -26.95
N SER A 292 16.55 -21.79 -26.41
CA SER A 292 17.20 -23.04 -26.81
C SER A 292 16.78 -24.27 -25.99
N MET A 293 15.58 -24.25 -25.39
CA MET A 293 15.05 -25.43 -24.68
C MET A 293 14.87 -26.64 -25.62
N PRO A 294 14.93 -27.89 -25.10
CA PRO A 294 14.96 -29.10 -25.93
C PRO A 294 13.88 -29.21 -27.03
N PRO A 295 12.62 -28.77 -26.81
CA PRO A 295 11.60 -28.80 -27.87
C PRO A 295 11.83 -27.78 -29.01
N ILE A 296 12.55 -26.69 -28.74
CA ILE A 296 12.76 -25.57 -29.67
C ILE A 296 14.13 -25.67 -30.36
N ALA A 297 15.12 -26.26 -29.69
CA ALA A 297 16.50 -26.35 -30.16
C ALA A 297 16.66 -26.98 -31.56
N PRO A 298 15.97 -28.07 -31.95
CA PRO A 298 16.08 -28.62 -33.30
C PRO A 298 15.71 -27.61 -34.38
N PHE A 299 14.64 -26.83 -34.17
CA PHE A 299 14.20 -25.81 -35.11
C PHE A 299 15.19 -24.65 -35.22
N LEU A 300 15.82 -24.26 -34.11
CA LEU A 300 16.86 -23.22 -34.12
C LEU A 300 18.10 -23.68 -34.88
N ILE A 301 18.52 -24.93 -34.68
CA ILE A 301 19.68 -25.51 -35.39
C ILE A 301 19.40 -25.55 -36.88
N LEU A 302 18.26 -26.12 -37.30
CA LEU A 302 17.89 -26.22 -38.70
C LEU A 302 17.71 -24.86 -39.36
N GLY A 303 17.02 -23.92 -38.70
CA GLY A 303 16.87 -22.55 -39.18
C GLY A 303 18.21 -21.83 -39.31
N SER A 304 19.14 -22.05 -38.37
CA SER A 304 20.48 -21.48 -38.43
C SER A 304 21.31 -22.08 -39.57
N ILE A 305 21.25 -23.40 -39.79
CA ILE A 305 21.95 -24.04 -40.93
C ILE A 305 21.36 -23.53 -42.25
N TRP A 306 20.04 -23.45 -42.35
CA TRP A 306 19.35 -22.96 -43.55
C TRP A 306 19.77 -21.52 -43.88
N ILE A 307 19.70 -20.59 -42.93
CA ILE A 307 20.18 -19.21 -43.12
C ILE A 307 21.68 -19.21 -43.45
N GLY A 308 22.47 -20.00 -42.72
CA GLY A 308 23.91 -20.11 -42.88
C GLY A 308 24.36 -20.58 -44.26
N SER A 309 23.63 -21.53 -44.85
CA SER A 309 23.91 -22.09 -46.18
C SER A 309 23.86 -21.04 -47.29
N THR A 310 23.07 -19.98 -47.09
CA THR A 310 23.01 -18.84 -48.02
C THR A 310 24.21 -17.89 -47.91
N LEU A 311 24.91 -17.90 -46.77
CA LEU A 311 26.03 -17.00 -46.47
C LEU A 311 27.39 -17.69 -46.67
N VAL A 312 27.45 -18.97 -46.35
CA VAL A 312 28.64 -19.81 -46.43
C VAL A 312 28.31 -21.00 -47.34
N PRO A 313 28.41 -20.82 -48.67
CA PRO A 313 28.21 -21.91 -49.62
C PRO A 313 29.27 -22.98 -49.36
N SER A 314 28.83 -24.23 -49.18
CA SER A 314 29.72 -25.38 -49.04
C SER A 314 29.41 -26.38 -50.15
N PRO A 315 30.38 -26.78 -50.98
CA PRO A 315 30.20 -27.81 -52.00
C PRO A 315 29.87 -29.19 -51.40
N GLU A 316 30.31 -29.43 -50.17
CA GLU A 316 30.17 -30.71 -49.45
C GLU A 316 28.93 -30.76 -48.56
N ALA A 317 28.21 -29.64 -48.38
CA ALA A 317 27.13 -29.50 -47.42
C ALA A 317 25.91 -28.81 -48.06
N ALA A 318 25.13 -29.58 -48.85
CA ALA A 318 23.86 -29.13 -49.42
C ALA A 318 22.80 -28.93 -48.32
N ALA A 319 21.81 -28.07 -48.55
CA ALA A 319 20.78 -27.76 -47.55
C ALA A 319 20.01 -29.03 -47.13
N LEU A 320 20.06 -29.36 -45.84
CA LEU A 320 19.32 -30.47 -45.23
C LEU A 320 17.82 -30.36 -45.51
N THR A 321 17.23 -31.42 -46.06
CA THR A 321 15.78 -31.54 -46.27
C THR A 321 15.12 -32.30 -45.11
N TRP A 322 13.83 -32.06 -44.87
CA TRP A 322 13.09 -32.69 -43.77
C TRP A 322 13.10 -34.23 -43.85
N ASP A 323 13.08 -34.81 -45.05
CA ASP A 323 13.18 -36.27 -45.27
C ASP A 323 14.52 -36.87 -44.80
N GLN A 324 15.61 -36.10 -44.79
CA GLN A 324 16.91 -36.57 -44.31
C GLN A 324 16.99 -36.60 -42.77
N ILE A 325 16.14 -35.81 -42.10
CA ILE A 325 16.15 -35.62 -40.64
C ILE A 325 15.45 -36.78 -39.91
N ASP A 326 14.40 -37.34 -40.50
CA ASP A 326 13.59 -38.41 -39.89
C ASP A 326 14.31 -39.77 -39.79
N HIS A 327 15.44 -39.94 -40.47
CA HIS A 327 16.21 -41.19 -40.50
C HIS A 327 17.62 -41.11 -39.86
N LEU A 328 17.96 -39.98 -39.21
CA LEU A 328 19.30 -39.77 -38.65
C LEU A 328 19.47 -40.41 -37.25
N SER A 329 20.44 -41.31 -37.14
CA SER A 329 20.95 -41.80 -35.85
C SER A 329 21.74 -40.70 -35.09
N LEU A 330 21.94 -40.83 -33.78
CA LEU A 330 22.73 -39.88 -32.97
C LEU A 330 24.15 -39.63 -33.53
N ARG A 331 24.76 -40.66 -34.14
CA ARG A 331 26.07 -40.54 -34.81
C ARG A 331 25.99 -39.78 -36.14
N GLY A 332 24.91 -39.99 -36.90
CA GLY A 332 24.65 -39.21 -38.11
C GLY A 332 24.43 -37.74 -37.80
N LEU A 333 23.66 -37.44 -36.75
CA LEU A 333 23.39 -36.06 -36.31
C LEU A 333 24.68 -35.30 -35.92
N LEU A 334 25.63 -35.99 -35.26
CA LEU A 334 26.94 -35.42 -34.93
C LEU A 334 27.85 -35.23 -36.15
N HIS A 335 27.73 -36.09 -37.17
CA HIS A 335 28.46 -35.97 -38.42
C HIS A 335 27.96 -34.76 -39.23
N GLU A 336 26.63 -34.65 -39.39
CA GLU A 336 25.98 -33.50 -40.04
C GLU A 336 26.26 -32.19 -39.31
N ALA A 337 26.22 -32.18 -37.97
CA ALA A 337 26.55 -31.00 -37.18
C ALA A 337 28.00 -30.50 -37.37
N ARG A 338 28.94 -31.40 -37.69
CA ARG A 338 30.34 -31.04 -38.01
C ARG A 338 30.47 -30.51 -39.44
N LEU A 339 29.83 -31.16 -40.40
CA LEU A 339 29.80 -30.74 -41.82
C LEU A 339 29.19 -29.35 -41.97
N HIS A 340 28.10 -29.09 -41.25
CA HIS A 340 27.37 -27.82 -41.30
C HIS A 340 27.82 -26.81 -40.24
N LEU A 341 28.94 -27.01 -39.54
CA LEU A 341 29.34 -26.17 -38.40
C LEU A 341 29.54 -24.70 -38.80
N ALA A 342 30.19 -24.43 -39.94
CA ALA A 342 30.42 -23.06 -40.41
C ALA A 342 29.12 -22.35 -40.81
N GLN A 343 28.21 -23.07 -41.49
CA GLN A 343 26.88 -22.57 -41.83
C GLN A 343 26.06 -22.34 -40.57
N TRP A 344 26.06 -23.29 -39.64
CA TRP A 344 25.36 -23.19 -38.37
C TRP A 344 25.85 -21.97 -37.57
N MET A 345 27.16 -21.77 -37.46
CA MET A 345 27.72 -20.58 -36.80
C MET A 345 27.24 -19.30 -37.48
N ALA A 346 27.41 -19.17 -38.80
CA ALA A 346 27.04 -17.96 -39.53
C ALA A 346 25.54 -17.65 -39.43
N GLY A 347 24.68 -18.63 -39.64
CA GLY A 347 23.23 -18.42 -39.58
C GLY A 347 22.70 -18.27 -38.17
N SER A 348 23.35 -18.86 -37.15
CA SER A 348 22.97 -18.63 -35.74
C SER A 348 23.17 -17.19 -35.29
N LEU A 349 24.16 -16.48 -35.84
CA LEU A 349 24.36 -15.05 -35.56
C LEU A 349 23.21 -14.21 -36.13
N ILE A 350 22.77 -14.50 -37.35
CA ILE A 350 21.65 -13.78 -37.98
C ILE A 350 20.33 -14.13 -37.30
N LEU A 351 20.04 -15.43 -37.15
CA LEU A 351 18.82 -15.89 -36.50
C LEU A 351 18.72 -15.38 -35.07
N GLY A 352 19.84 -15.44 -34.33
CA GLY A 352 19.94 -14.91 -32.97
C GLY A 352 19.70 -13.41 -32.90
N ALA A 353 20.18 -12.63 -33.88
CA ALA A 353 19.95 -11.18 -33.92
C ALA A 353 18.47 -10.85 -34.17
N ILE A 354 17.83 -11.55 -35.10
CA ILE A 354 16.39 -11.39 -35.40
C ILE A 354 15.56 -11.77 -34.17
N LEU A 355 15.83 -12.93 -33.58
CA LEU A 355 15.10 -13.44 -32.43
C LEU A 355 15.30 -12.57 -31.19
N GLY A 356 16.52 -12.06 -31.00
CA GLY A 356 16.86 -11.06 -29.98
C GLY A 356 16.07 -9.76 -30.14
N LEU A 357 15.94 -9.24 -31.35
CA LEU A 357 15.13 -8.04 -31.63
C LEU A 357 13.64 -8.27 -31.36
N VAL A 358 13.09 -9.42 -31.77
CA VAL A 358 11.67 -9.76 -31.58
C VAL A 358 11.35 -9.94 -30.09
N LEU A 359 12.09 -10.78 -29.38
CA LEU A 359 11.87 -11.03 -27.95
C LEU A 359 12.19 -9.81 -27.10
N GLY A 360 13.22 -9.04 -27.46
CA GLY A 360 13.52 -7.75 -26.82
C GLY A 360 12.39 -6.75 -27.00
N SER A 361 11.85 -6.60 -28.22
CA SER A 361 10.73 -5.70 -28.50
C SER A 361 9.45 -6.10 -27.77
N LEU A 362 9.13 -7.40 -27.73
CA LEU A 362 8.00 -7.93 -26.97
C LEU A 362 8.17 -7.64 -25.47
N THR A 363 9.38 -7.88 -24.94
CA THR A 363 9.73 -7.60 -23.55
C THR A 363 9.61 -6.11 -23.25
N TYR A 364 10.08 -5.22 -24.14
CA TYR A 364 9.93 -3.78 -23.99
C TYR A 364 8.46 -3.38 -23.85
N LEU A 365 7.58 -3.88 -24.73
CA LEU A 365 6.15 -3.59 -24.70
C LEU A 365 5.48 -4.11 -23.43
N LEU A 366 5.84 -5.31 -22.99
CA LEU A 366 5.34 -5.91 -21.74
C LEU A 366 5.81 -5.12 -20.52
N VAL A 367 7.12 -4.95 -20.35
CA VAL A 367 7.73 -4.27 -19.20
C VAL A 367 7.31 -2.82 -19.14
N ARG A 368 7.24 -2.09 -20.26
CA ARG A 368 6.73 -0.71 -20.31
C ARG A 368 5.30 -0.62 -19.77
N ARG A 369 4.45 -1.60 -20.08
CA ARG A 369 3.06 -1.67 -19.58
C ARG A 369 3.00 -1.90 -18.05
N PHE A 370 3.99 -2.59 -17.48
CA PHE A 370 4.10 -2.83 -16.03
C PHE A 370 4.81 -1.69 -15.26
N HIS A 371 5.88 -1.11 -15.82
CA HIS A 371 6.68 -0.04 -15.19
C HIS A 371 5.98 1.33 -15.15
N ALA A 372 4.99 1.57 -16.01
CA ALA A 372 4.25 2.84 -16.05
C ALA A 372 3.47 3.20 -14.76
N LYS A 373 3.53 2.39 -13.69
CA LYS A 373 2.79 2.61 -12.44
C LYS A 373 3.52 2.07 -11.20
N LYS A 374 4.60 2.72 -10.75
CA LYS A 374 5.16 2.50 -9.39
C LYS A 374 5.43 3.77 -8.58
N ARG A 375 4.77 4.89 -8.91
CA ARG A 375 4.42 5.90 -7.88
C ARG A 375 2.94 5.75 -7.56
N LEU A 376 2.64 5.25 -6.37
CA LEU A 376 1.34 5.46 -5.74
C LEU A 376 1.30 6.96 -5.40
N SER A 377 0.89 7.79 -6.35
CA SER A 377 0.51 9.17 -6.04
C SER A 377 -0.63 9.11 -5.02
N ALA A 378 -0.47 9.85 -3.94
CA ALA A 378 -1.23 9.74 -2.70
C ALA A 378 -2.60 10.43 -2.72
N SER A 379 -3.08 10.85 -3.88
CA SER A 379 -4.37 11.51 -4.00
C SER A 379 -5.05 11.11 -5.31
N TRP A 380 -6.37 10.99 -5.26
CA TRP A 380 -7.17 10.87 -6.46
C TRP A 380 -7.07 12.19 -7.23
N ASN A 381 -6.54 12.11 -8.45
CA ASN A 381 -6.22 13.25 -9.30
C ASN A 381 -7.46 13.95 -9.89
N GLY A 382 -8.67 13.70 -9.37
CA GLY A 382 -9.94 14.19 -9.90
C GLY A 382 -10.32 13.81 -11.33
N ARG A 383 -9.42 13.17 -12.09
CA ARG A 383 -9.61 12.84 -13.50
C ARG A 383 -10.62 11.72 -13.66
N VAL A 384 -11.85 12.10 -13.98
CA VAL A 384 -12.83 11.21 -14.60
C VAL A 384 -12.23 10.75 -15.93
N ARG A 385 -11.99 9.44 -16.08
CA ARG A 385 -11.60 8.82 -17.36
C ARG A 385 -12.81 8.84 -18.30
N GLY A 386 -13.12 10.00 -18.87
CA GLY A 386 -14.18 10.18 -19.86
C GLY A 386 -13.71 11.22 -20.86
N GLY A 387 -13.44 10.80 -22.10
CA GLY A 387 -13.18 11.74 -23.18
C GLY A 387 -14.40 12.63 -23.44
N ARG A 388 -14.20 13.82 -24.02
CA ARG A 388 -15.28 14.75 -24.38
C ARG A 388 -16.40 14.06 -25.17
N PHE A 389 -16.03 13.12 -26.04
CA PHE A 389 -16.94 12.30 -26.83
C PHE A 389 -17.87 11.41 -25.98
N GLY A 390 -17.32 10.65 -25.02
CA GLY A 390 -18.12 9.74 -24.20
C GLY A 390 -19.14 10.47 -23.32
N ASN A 391 -18.74 11.63 -22.77
CA ASN A 391 -19.66 12.48 -22.01
C ASN A 391 -20.74 13.11 -22.91
N GLY A 392 -20.39 13.46 -24.16
CA GLY A 392 -21.33 13.96 -25.15
C GLY A 392 -22.35 12.91 -25.59
N PHE A 393 -21.90 11.67 -25.84
CA PHE A 393 -22.77 10.55 -26.19
C PHE A 393 -23.76 10.23 -25.05
N LEU A 394 -23.27 10.11 -23.81
CA LEU A 394 -24.14 9.87 -22.65
C LEU A 394 -25.17 10.99 -22.47
N ARG A 395 -24.76 12.25 -22.70
CA ARG A 395 -25.68 13.39 -22.70
C ARG A 395 -26.77 13.22 -23.75
N PHE A 396 -26.40 12.92 -25.00
CA PHE A 396 -27.33 12.72 -26.09
C PHE A 396 -28.37 11.63 -25.74
N VAL A 397 -27.92 10.48 -25.23
CA VAL A 397 -28.82 9.39 -24.82
C VAL A 397 -29.77 9.83 -23.70
N ILE A 398 -29.24 10.49 -22.67
CA ILE A 398 -30.04 10.92 -21.51
C ILE A 398 -31.11 11.97 -21.92
N GLN A 399 -30.79 12.89 -22.84
CA GLN A 399 -31.71 13.95 -23.26
C GLN A 399 -32.75 13.49 -24.28
N ASN A 400 -32.37 12.61 -25.22
CA ASN A 400 -33.25 12.22 -26.33
C ASN A 400 -34.02 10.93 -26.06
N ILE A 401 -33.50 10.03 -25.22
CA ILE A 401 -34.10 8.72 -24.95
C ILE A 401 -34.50 8.58 -23.48
N GLY A 402 -33.76 9.22 -22.57
CA GLY A 402 -34.07 9.28 -21.13
C GLY A 402 -33.08 8.53 -20.25
N LEU A 403 -33.22 8.72 -18.94
CA LEU A 403 -32.24 8.24 -17.94
C LEU A 403 -32.15 6.71 -17.87
N ARG A 404 -33.25 5.97 -18.11
CA ARG A 404 -33.27 4.50 -18.13
C ARG A 404 -32.36 3.95 -19.24
N ALA A 405 -32.38 4.56 -20.42
CA ALA A 405 -31.47 4.20 -21.51
C ALA A 405 -30.00 4.49 -21.14
N GLY A 406 -29.76 5.59 -20.42
CA GLY A 406 -28.46 5.86 -19.80
C GLY A 406 -27.99 4.71 -18.91
N TYR A 407 -28.83 4.21 -18.00
CA TYR A 407 -28.47 3.07 -17.15
C TYR A 407 -28.16 1.80 -17.97
N VAL A 408 -28.84 1.57 -19.10
CA VAL A 408 -28.52 0.45 -20.00
C VAL A 408 -27.12 0.61 -20.60
N CYS A 409 -26.69 1.82 -20.95
CA CYS A 409 -25.32 2.08 -21.44
C CYS A 409 -24.24 1.65 -20.43
N LEU A 410 -24.53 1.67 -19.12
CA LEU A 410 -23.58 1.22 -18.11
C LEU A 410 -23.20 -0.26 -18.28
N TYR A 411 -24.09 -1.10 -18.83
CA TYR A 411 -23.77 -2.51 -19.09
C TYR A 411 -22.64 -2.70 -20.10
N PHE A 412 -22.41 -1.73 -20.97
CA PHE A 412 -21.30 -1.73 -21.93
C PHE A 412 -20.06 -1.02 -21.38
N ILE A 413 -20.27 0.04 -20.58
CA ILE A 413 -19.19 0.88 -20.06
C ILE A 413 -18.47 0.21 -18.88
N ILE A 414 -19.20 -0.37 -17.91
CA ILE A 414 -18.60 -0.91 -16.69
C ILE A 414 -17.63 -2.07 -16.94
N PRO A 415 -17.89 -3.04 -17.84
CA PRO A 415 -16.91 -4.07 -18.19
C PRO A 415 -15.58 -3.50 -18.69
N TYR A 416 -15.61 -2.43 -19.50
CA TYR A 416 -14.41 -1.73 -19.94
C TYR A 416 -13.61 -1.18 -18.74
N PHE A 417 -14.27 -0.46 -17.82
CA PHE A 417 -13.59 0.06 -16.62
C PHE A 417 -13.02 -1.05 -15.74
N TYR A 418 -13.75 -2.14 -15.58
CA TYR A 418 -13.30 -3.29 -14.79
C TYR A 418 -12.02 -3.93 -15.36
N LEU A 419 -11.90 -4.01 -16.68
CA LEU A 419 -10.72 -4.56 -17.36
C LEU A 419 -9.54 -3.58 -17.39
N PHE A 420 -9.80 -2.30 -17.65
CA PHE A 420 -8.77 -1.30 -17.96
C PHE A 420 -8.44 -0.33 -16.79
N ALA A 421 -9.10 -0.44 -15.63
CA ALA A 421 -8.80 0.33 -14.42
C ALA A 421 -8.27 -0.56 -13.27
N PRO A 422 -7.06 -1.13 -13.40
CA PRO A 422 -6.52 -2.07 -12.41
C PRO A 422 -6.28 -1.44 -11.03
N LYS A 423 -6.01 -0.13 -10.95
CA LYS A 423 -5.87 0.59 -9.66
C LYS A 423 -7.21 0.56 -8.90
N ALA A 424 -8.28 1.06 -9.51
CA ALA A 424 -9.63 1.03 -8.94
C ALA A 424 -10.07 -0.39 -8.57
N ARG A 425 -9.84 -1.37 -9.45
CA ARG A 425 -10.17 -2.78 -9.17
C ARG A 425 -9.44 -3.33 -7.96
N ARG A 426 -8.15 -3.02 -7.78
CA ARG A 426 -7.37 -3.46 -6.61
C ARG A 426 -7.90 -2.82 -5.32
N SER A 427 -8.18 -1.52 -5.33
CA SER A 427 -8.74 -0.78 -4.18
C SER A 427 -10.11 -1.31 -3.77
N LEU A 428 -11.01 -1.54 -4.74
CA LEU A 428 -12.33 -2.12 -4.47
C LEU A 428 -12.22 -3.57 -3.98
N LYS A 429 -11.26 -4.34 -4.51
CA LYS A 429 -10.99 -5.70 -4.01
C LYS A 429 -10.54 -5.68 -2.56
N GLU A 430 -9.69 -4.72 -2.17
CA GLU A 430 -9.26 -4.54 -0.78
C GLU A 430 -10.46 -4.23 0.12
N TYR A 431 -11.30 -3.26 -0.25
CA TYR A 431 -12.51 -2.92 0.49
C TYR A 431 -13.47 -4.10 0.64
N TRP A 432 -13.79 -4.81 -0.45
CA TRP A 432 -14.71 -5.95 -0.39
C TRP A 432 -14.15 -7.15 0.35
N HIS A 433 -12.83 -7.34 0.38
CA HIS A 433 -12.21 -8.37 1.21
C HIS A 433 -12.36 -8.06 2.71
N LEU A 434 -12.46 -6.78 3.10
CA LEU A 434 -12.74 -6.39 4.48
C LEU A 434 -14.21 -6.57 4.83
N GLN A 435 -15.12 -6.18 3.92
CA GLN A 435 -16.57 -6.27 4.17
C GLN A 435 -17.13 -7.69 4.04
N LYS A 436 -16.59 -8.50 3.12
CA LYS A 436 -17.03 -9.88 2.83
C LYS A 436 -15.81 -10.76 2.56
N PRO A 437 -15.07 -11.18 3.62
CA PRO A 437 -13.86 -11.99 3.48
C PRO A 437 -14.13 -13.36 2.82
N ASP A 438 -15.31 -13.92 3.02
CA ASP A 438 -15.73 -15.23 2.47
C ASP A 438 -16.19 -15.15 1.01
N ALA A 439 -16.13 -13.96 0.40
CA ALA A 439 -16.45 -13.81 -1.02
C ALA A 439 -15.40 -14.57 -1.86
N GLY A 440 -15.80 -15.72 -2.39
CA GLY A 440 -15.00 -16.49 -3.34
C GLY A 440 -14.64 -15.68 -4.59
N PHE A 441 -13.82 -16.27 -5.46
CA PHE A 441 -13.28 -15.58 -6.63
C PHE A 441 -14.34 -14.90 -7.51
N PHE A 442 -15.44 -15.58 -7.80
CA PHE A 442 -16.55 -15.03 -8.61
C PHE A 442 -17.38 -14.00 -7.84
N GLY A 443 -17.67 -14.26 -6.56
CA GLY A 443 -18.43 -13.35 -5.69
C GLY A 443 -17.74 -11.99 -5.55
N SER A 444 -16.42 -11.98 -5.31
CA SER A 444 -15.63 -10.74 -5.24
C SER A 444 -15.73 -9.90 -6.52
N ARG A 445 -15.72 -10.54 -7.70
CA ARG A 445 -15.84 -9.84 -8.99
C ARG A 445 -17.24 -9.24 -9.18
N GLN A 446 -18.28 -9.99 -8.84
CA GLN A 446 -19.66 -9.51 -8.93
C GLN A 446 -19.90 -8.30 -8.01
N LEU A 447 -19.35 -8.33 -6.79
CA LEU A 447 -19.42 -7.21 -5.85
C LEU A 447 -18.70 -5.96 -6.38
N ILE A 448 -17.52 -6.12 -6.98
CA ILE A 448 -16.79 -5.02 -7.62
C ILE A 448 -17.60 -4.44 -8.80
N LEU A 449 -18.18 -5.29 -9.65
CA LEU A 449 -19.01 -4.84 -10.76
C LEU A 449 -20.24 -4.10 -10.25
N LYS A 450 -20.99 -4.66 -9.28
CA LYS A 450 -22.15 -4.01 -8.65
C LYS A 450 -21.79 -2.62 -8.11
N HIS A 451 -20.65 -2.50 -7.43
CA HIS A 451 -20.13 -1.24 -6.92
C HIS A 451 -19.85 -0.23 -8.04
N LEU A 452 -19.16 -0.65 -9.11
CA LEU A 452 -18.90 0.21 -10.28
C LEU A 452 -20.20 0.63 -10.99
N PHE A 453 -21.18 -0.26 -11.09
CA PHE A 453 -22.50 0.07 -11.63
C PHE A 453 -23.22 1.12 -10.78
N ARG A 454 -23.24 0.97 -9.45
CA ARG A 454 -23.86 1.98 -8.57
C ARG A 454 -23.17 3.33 -8.66
N PHE A 455 -21.84 3.35 -8.71
CA PHE A 455 -21.08 4.57 -8.96
C PHE A 455 -21.46 5.22 -10.30
N GLY A 456 -21.57 4.41 -11.37
CA GLY A 456 -22.01 4.86 -12.69
C GLY A 456 -23.42 5.45 -12.66
N GLN A 457 -24.37 4.81 -11.98
CA GLN A 457 -25.74 5.31 -11.83
C GLN A 457 -25.76 6.67 -11.15
N VAL A 458 -25.12 6.81 -9.99
CA VAL A 458 -25.07 8.09 -9.25
C VAL A 458 -24.43 9.20 -10.08
N LEU A 459 -23.36 8.89 -10.83
CA LEU A 459 -22.74 9.87 -11.71
C LEU A 459 -23.66 10.29 -12.86
N MET A 460 -24.41 9.35 -13.45
CA MET A 460 -25.41 9.64 -14.47
C MET A 460 -26.56 10.49 -13.93
N ASP A 461 -27.00 10.22 -12.70
CA ASP A 461 -28.04 10.98 -12.04
C ASP A 461 -27.58 12.42 -11.81
N ARG A 462 -26.36 12.61 -11.31
CA ARG A 462 -25.74 13.94 -11.11
C ARG A 462 -25.67 14.71 -12.43
N ILE A 463 -25.25 14.04 -13.50
CA ILE A 463 -25.24 14.60 -14.86
C ILE A 463 -26.66 15.02 -15.26
N ALA A 464 -27.65 14.14 -15.12
CA ALA A 464 -29.04 14.43 -15.47
C ALA A 464 -29.61 15.63 -14.71
N LYS A 465 -29.38 15.72 -13.39
CA LYS A 465 -29.80 16.85 -12.54
C LYS A 465 -29.19 18.18 -13.01
N ASN A 466 -27.88 18.20 -13.26
CA ASN A 466 -27.19 19.42 -13.70
C ASN A 466 -27.64 19.93 -15.08
N PHE A 467 -28.21 19.05 -15.93
CA PHE A 467 -28.73 19.41 -17.25
C PHE A 467 -30.23 19.70 -17.27
N GLY A 468 -30.86 19.86 -16.10
CA GLY A 468 -32.23 20.35 -16.01
C GLY A 468 -33.32 19.30 -16.31
N LEU A 469 -32.99 18.00 -16.27
CA LEU A 469 -34.02 16.96 -16.20
C LEU A 469 -34.78 17.13 -14.89
N LYS A 470 -35.98 17.72 -14.97
CA LYS A 470 -36.90 17.99 -13.86
C LYS A 470 -37.63 16.73 -13.34
N GLU A 471 -37.44 15.57 -13.96
CA GLU A 471 -38.10 14.34 -13.51
C GLU A 471 -37.67 14.01 -12.07
N GLY A 472 -38.66 13.92 -11.17
CA GLY A 472 -38.49 13.94 -9.72
C GLY A 472 -37.53 12.89 -9.19
N PHE A 473 -36.37 13.35 -8.73
CA PHE A 473 -35.58 12.58 -7.77
C PHE A 473 -36.29 12.67 -6.42
N GLU A 474 -36.88 11.57 -5.99
CA GLU A 474 -37.50 11.49 -4.67
C GLU A 474 -36.42 11.32 -3.62
N THR A 475 -36.48 12.13 -2.56
CA THR A 475 -35.56 12.01 -1.45
C THR A 475 -36.33 11.75 -0.17
N ARG A 476 -36.09 10.59 0.44
CA ARG A 476 -36.52 10.29 1.81
C ARG A 476 -35.45 10.77 2.76
N SER A 477 -35.85 11.49 3.80
CA SER A 477 -34.91 12.04 4.77
C SER A 477 -35.18 11.52 6.17
N HIS A 478 -34.12 11.13 6.86
CA HIS A 478 -34.12 10.66 8.23
C HIS A 478 -33.23 11.61 9.07
N GLY A 479 -33.77 12.21 10.13
CA GLY A 479 -32.98 13.06 11.03
C GLY A 479 -32.78 14.51 10.58
N VAL A 480 -33.52 14.99 9.56
CA VAL A 480 -33.43 16.41 9.13
C VAL A 480 -33.88 17.35 10.23
N GLU A 481 -34.80 16.90 11.08
CA GLU A 481 -35.20 17.57 12.32
C GLU A 481 -34.00 17.90 13.22
N HIS A 482 -32.92 17.10 13.21
CA HIS A 482 -31.71 17.41 13.98
C HIS A 482 -30.95 18.61 13.42
N ILE A 483 -30.99 18.81 12.09
CA ILE A 483 -30.38 19.97 11.43
C ILE A 483 -31.17 21.24 11.79
N LEU A 484 -32.50 21.17 11.77
CA LEU A 484 -33.36 22.28 12.15
C LEU A 484 -33.22 22.60 13.64
N ALA A 485 -33.30 21.59 14.51
CA ALA A 485 -33.16 21.74 15.95
C ALA A 485 -31.78 22.29 16.36
N ALA A 486 -30.69 21.85 15.72
CA ALA A 486 -29.36 22.39 16.00
C ALA A 486 -29.22 23.88 15.68
N ARG A 487 -30.07 24.41 14.77
CA ARG A 487 -30.12 25.83 14.45
C ARG A 487 -30.99 26.61 15.43
N GLU A 488 -32.06 26.00 15.94
CA GLU A 488 -32.96 26.62 16.92
C GLU A 488 -32.41 26.60 18.35
N ALA A 489 -31.66 25.54 18.73
CA ALA A 489 -31.24 25.25 20.10
C ALA A 489 -30.06 26.08 20.63
N SER A 490 -29.88 27.34 20.20
CA SER A 490 -28.85 28.22 20.76
C SER A 490 -29.43 29.48 21.41
N PRO A 491 -29.88 29.37 22.67
CA PRO A 491 -30.24 30.55 23.46
C PRO A 491 -28.96 31.33 23.77
N GLY A 492 -28.85 32.57 23.26
CA GLY A 492 -27.79 33.52 23.62
C GLY A 492 -26.64 33.69 22.62
N LEU A 493 -26.61 32.94 21.51
CA LEU A 493 -25.73 33.19 20.36
C LEU A 493 -26.60 33.51 19.14
N VAL A 494 -26.26 34.57 18.40
CA VAL A 494 -27.08 35.10 17.28
C VAL A 494 -27.34 34.06 16.17
N SER A 495 -26.48 33.03 16.04
CA SER A 495 -26.77 31.70 15.43
C SER A 495 -25.47 30.86 15.48
N PRO A 496 -25.45 29.62 16.00
CA PRO A 496 -24.26 28.78 15.97
C PRO A 496 -24.00 28.35 14.52
N GLY A 497 -22.73 28.36 14.09
CA GLY A 497 -22.33 27.71 12.86
C GLY A 497 -22.60 26.21 12.90
N LEU A 498 -22.86 25.60 11.75
CA LEU A 498 -23.14 24.17 11.63
C LEU A 498 -22.18 23.52 10.64
N ILE A 499 -21.54 22.43 11.05
CA ILE A 499 -20.72 21.59 10.17
C ILE A 499 -21.52 20.34 9.81
N LEU A 500 -21.77 20.15 8.51
CA LEU A 500 -22.27 18.89 7.97
C LEU A 500 -21.08 18.06 7.51
N LEU A 501 -20.73 17.06 8.31
CA LEU A 501 -19.62 16.17 8.01
C LEU A 501 -20.14 14.97 7.23
N THR A 502 -19.71 14.85 5.97
CA THR A 502 -20.16 13.80 5.04
C THR A 502 -19.00 12.97 4.49
N ALA A 503 -19.31 11.94 3.71
CA ALA A 503 -18.34 11.07 3.06
C ALA A 503 -18.56 11.03 1.55
N HIS A 504 -17.59 10.51 0.80
CA HIS A 504 -17.74 10.17 -0.62
C HIS A 504 -18.63 8.92 -0.81
N VAL A 505 -19.88 9.01 -0.36
CA VAL A 505 -20.89 7.97 -0.45
C VAL A 505 -22.07 8.44 -1.28
N GLY A 506 -22.62 7.53 -2.08
CA GLY A 506 -23.88 7.71 -2.82
C GLY A 506 -24.02 9.10 -3.46
N GLY A 507 -25.22 9.69 -3.36
CA GLY A 507 -25.54 11.00 -3.92
C GLY A 507 -25.60 12.10 -2.87
N TRP A 508 -24.52 12.34 -2.14
CA TRP A 508 -24.45 13.40 -1.12
C TRP A 508 -24.87 14.79 -1.65
N ASP A 509 -24.70 15.06 -2.95
CA ASP A 509 -25.13 16.28 -3.63
C ASP A 509 -26.65 16.38 -3.86
N PHE A 510 -27.34 15.24 -3.89
CA PHE A 510 -28.81 15.19 -3.87
C PHE A 510 -29.34 15.49 -2.48
N ALA A 511 -28.66 14.98 -1.45
CA ALA A 511 -28.93 15.34 -0.07
C ALA A 511 -28.75 16.84 0.21
N ALA A 512 -27.70 17.47 -0.33
CA ALA A 512 -27.48 18.90 -0.19
C ALA A 512 -28.64 19.77 -0.72
N SER A 513 -29.34 19.33 -1.78
CA SER A 513 -30.51 20.07 -2.29
C SER A 513 -31.75 20.04 -1.40
N LEU A 514 -31.82 19.13 -0.41
CA LEU A 514 -32.87 19.20 0.62
C LEU A 514 -32.64 20.39 1.57
N LEU A 515 -31.39 20.79 1.77
CA LEU A 515 -30.99 21.85 2.69
C LEU A 515 -31.18 23.25 2.08
N ASP A 516 -31.07 23.34 0.75
CA ASP A 516 -31.28 24.57 -0.02
C ASP A 516 -32.72 25.11 0.13
N LYS A 517 -33.70 24.22 0.35
CA LYS A 517 -35.10 24.60 0.62
C LYS A 517 -35.31 25.20 2.02
N THR A 518 -34.33 25.11 2.92
CA THR A 518 -34.50 25.42 4.35
C THR A 518 -33.67 26.61 4.87
N SER A 519 -32.80 27.28 4.09
CA SER A 519 -32.09 28.49 4.60
C SER A 519 -31.12 29.27 3.69
N ARG A 520 -30.91 30.55 4.07
CA ARG A 520 -29.74 31.41 3.79
C ARG A 520 -28.39 30.65 3.80
N GLY A 521 -27.62 30.73 2.71
CA GLY A 521 -26.17 30.49 2.62
C GLY A 521 -25.62 29.09 2.94
N PHE A 522 -25.29 28.28 1.93
CA PHE A 522 -24.67 26.94 2.09
C PHE A 522 -23.26 26.88 1.51
N TYR A 523 -22.25 26.68 2.36
CA TYR A 523 -20.84 26.68 1.96
C TYR A 523 -20.32 25.24 1.88
N ILE A 524 -19.70 24.83 0.78
CA ILE A 524 -19.09 23.49 0.64
C ILE A 524 -17.61 23.64 0.35
N ALA A 525 -16.75 23.05 1.18
CA ALA A 525 -15.33 22.92 0.87
C ALA A 525 -15.07 21.56 0.17
N GLU A 526 -14.85 21.58 -1.15
CA GLU A 526 -14.48 20.40 -1.95
C GLU A 526 -13.15 20.65 -2.67
N TYR A 527 -12.21 19.69 -2.59
CA TYR A 527 -10.93 19.79 -3.29
C TYR A 527 -11.09 19.40 -4.76
N GLN A 528 -10.99 20.36 -5.67
CA GLN A 528 -10.83 20.06 -7.10
C GLN A 528 -9.36 20.01 -7.51
N SER A 529 -8.96 18.93 -8.17
CA SER A 529 -7.75 18.91 -8.97
C SER A 529 -7.96 19.78 -10.22
N GLN A 530 -7.21 20.88 -10.31
CA GLN A 530 -6.84 21.80 -11.40
C GLN A 530 -7.30 21.64 -12.89
N GLU A 531 -8.23 20.78 -13.30
CA GLU A 531 -8.61 20.60 -14.71
C GLU A 531 -10.11 20.78 -15.03
N ARG A 532 -10.93 21.28 -14.10
CA ARG A 532 -12.31 21.66 -14.41
C ARG A 532 -12.53 23.17 -14.24
N LYS A 533 -12.25 23.92 -15.31
CA LYS A 533 -13.09 25.09 -15.61
C LYS A 533 -14.48 24.58 -16.02
N PHE A 534 -15.32 24.25 -15.04
CA PHE A 534 -16.77 24.11 -15.24
C PHE A 534 -17.46 25.47 -15.04
N SER A 535 -16.75 26.57 -15.35
CA SER A 535 -17.21 27.93 -15.15
C SER A 535 -18.21 28.44 -16.19
N ASP A 536 -18.64 27.63 -17.17
CA ASP A 536 -19.56 28.09 -18.21
C ASP A 536 -20.90 27.34 -18.30
N VAL A 537 -21.22 26.46 -17.35
CA VAL A 537 -22.59 25.93 -17.27
C VAL A 537 -23.38 26.79 -16.29
N LYS A 538 -24.07 27.81 -16.82
CA LYS A 538 -25.16 28.51 -16.14
C LYS A 538 -26.27 27.48 -15.84
N GLY A 539 -26.17 26.83 -14.68
CA GLY A 539 -27.27 26.08 -14.10
C GLY A 539 -28.39 27.04 -13.65
N PRO A 540 -29.65 26.58 -13.59
CA PRO A 540 -30.79 27.43 -13.21
C PRO A 540 -30.60 28.00 -11.80
N ASP A 541 -31.22 29.16 -11.56
CA ASP A 541 -31.11 30.12 -10.44
C ASP A 541 -31.05 29.61 -8.98
N GLN A 542 -31.16 28.30 -8.74
CA GLN A 542 -31.19 27.68 -7.41
C GLN A 542 -29.81 27.50 -6.76
N MET A 543 -28.70 27.54 -7.51
CA MET A 543 -27.35 27.34 -6.94
C MET A 543 -26.59 28.63 -6.53
N ARG A 544 -27.28 29.77 -6.41
CA ARG A 544 -26.63 31.08 -6.13
C ARG A 544 -25.93 31.19 -4.77
N HIS A 545 -26.15 30.26 -3.84
CA HIS A 545 -25.57 30.30 -2.49
C HIS A 545 -24.40 29.34 -2.25
N LEU A 546 -24.03 28.54 -3.25
CA LEU A 546 -22.90 27.59 -3.17
C LEU A 546 -21.58 28.28 -3.52
N LYS A 547 -20.83 28.72 -2.50
CA LYS A 547 -19.41 29.01 -2.68
C LYS A 547 -18.63 27.70 -2.59
N GLN A 548 -18.19 27.21 -3.75
CA GLN A 548 -17.25 26.10 -3.86
C GLN A 548 -15.83 26.65 -3.80
N PHE A 549 -15.07 26.22 -2.80
CA PHE A 549 -13.73 26.74 -2.58
C PHE A 549 -12.71 25.83 -3.27
N THR A 550 -11.89 26.40 -4.15
CA THR A 550 -10.74 25.69 -4.73
C THR A 550 -9.49 26.09 -3.95
N PRO A 551 -8.83 25.18 -3.21
CA PRO A 551 -7.56 25.53 -2.58
C PRO A 551 -6.51 25.73 -3.67
N ASP A 552 -6.02 26.96 -3.80
CA ASP A 552 -4.89 27.27 -4.66
C ASP A 552 -3.64 26.56 -4.09
N PRO A 553 -2.76 25.96 -4.92
CA PRO A 553 -1.60 25.21 -4.41
C PRO A 553 -0.58 26.07 -3.66
N GLY A 554 -0.69 27.41 -3.75
CA GLY A 554 0.11 28.38 -3.00
C GLY A 554 -0.67 29.19 -1.98
N ALA A 555 -1.97 29.42 -2.20
CA ALA A 555 -2.89 30.05 -1.26
C ALA A 555 -3.97 29.04 -0.87
N GLY A 556 -3.65 28.18 0.10
CA GLY A 556 -4.65 27.29 0.68
C GLY A 556 -5.88 28.10 1.12
N ILE A 557 -7.08 27.56 0.91
CA ILE A 557 -8.25 28.06 1.63
C ILE A 557 -7.86 28.04 3.11
N SER A 558 -7.80 29.22 3.70
CA SER A 558 -7.45 29.34 5.10
C SER A 558 -8.57 28.68 5.89
N VAL A 559 -8.23 27.76 6.79
CA VAL A 559 -9.16 27.27 7.84
C VAL A 559 -9.90 28.44 8.51
N MET A 560 -9.31 29.64 8.48
CA MET A 560 -9.90 30.91 8.89
C MET A 560 -11.17 31.32 8.13
N GLU A 561 -11.29 31.07 6.83
CA GLU A 561 -12.50 31.39 6.06
C GLU A 561 -13.68 30.52 6.50
N LEU A 562 -13.42 29.22 6.69
CA LEU A 562 -14.41 28.28 7.23
C LEU A 562 -14.81 28.66 8.66
N TYR A 563 -13.82 29.03 9.48
CA TYR A 563 -14.06 29.54 10.84
C TYR A 563 -14.93 30.80 10.83
N THR A 564 -14.64 31.75 9.95
CA THR A 564 -15.41 33.00 9.79
C THR A 564 -16.83 32.72 9.33
N ALA A 565 -17.01 31.81 8.36
CA ALA A 565 -18.33 31.41 7.89
C ALA A 565 -19.17 30.77 9.01
N LEU A 566 -18.56 29.90 9.82
CA LEU A 566 -19.20 29.30 10.99
C LEU A 566 -19.54 30.36 12.06
N GLY A 567 -18.65 31.32 12.31
CA GLY A 567 -18.90 32.43 13.23
C GLY A 567 -20.06 33.35 12.81
N GLN A 568 -20.37 33.40 11.51
CA GLN A 568 -21.54 34.09 10.96
C GLN A 568 -22.84 33.25 11.00
N GLY A 569 -22.80 32.05 11.57
CA GLY A 569 -23.95 31.15 11.65
C GLY A 569 -24.26 30.38 10.36
N ASN A 570 -23.31 30.33 9.41
CA ASN A 570 -23.52 29.59 8.16
C ASN A 570 -23.33 28.07 8.35
N ILE A 571 -23.84 27.32 7.37
CA ILE A 571 -23.64 25.88 7.26
C ILE A 571 -22.44 25.59 6.37
N VAL A 572 -21.51 24.77 6.86
CA VAL A 572 -20.32 24.31 6.14
C VAL A 572 -20.37 22.80 5.92
N GLY A 573 -20.37 22.36 4.67
CA GLY A 573 -20.22 20.96 4.28
C GLY A 573 -18.75 20.56 4.13
N LEU A 574 -18.32 19.51 4.83
CA LEU A 574 -16.96 18.97 4.81
C LEU A 574 -16.96 17.46 4.54
N MET A 575 -15.96 16.99 3.79
CA MET A 575 -15.70 15.56 3.59
C MET A 575 -14.80 15.03 4.72
N GLY A 576 -15.30 14.11 5.54
CA GLY A 576 -14.58 13.53 6.67
C GLY A 576 -13.90 12.20 6.38
N ASP A 577 -14.25 11.50 5.29
CA ASP A 577 -13.73 10.15 5.00
C ASP A 577 -12.30 10.14 4.45
N ARG A 578 -11.71 11.30 4.14
CA ARG A 578 -10.37 11.42 3.56
C ARG A 578 -9.65 12.64 4.12
N PRO A 579 -8.36 12.53 4.45
CA PRO A 579 -7.56 13.69 4.86
C PRO A 579 -7.42 14.73 3.74
N MET A 580 -7.72 15.98 4.05
CA MET A 580 -7.59 17.12 3.13
C MET A 580 -6.33 17.96 3.42
N GLY A 581 -5.75 17.81 4.61
CA GLY A 581 -4.60 18.59 5.08
C GLY A 581 -3.60 17.78 5.90
N GLN A 582 -2.83 18.46 6.74
CA GLN A 582 -1.83 17.81 7.61
C GLN A 582 -2.43 17.25 8.91
N HIS A 583 -3.64 17.65 9.28
CA HIS A 583 -4.27 17.25 10.53
C HIS A 583 -5.15 16.01 10.33
N TYR A 584 -4.54 14.84 10.33
CA TYR A 584 -5.23 13.57 10.29
C TYR A 584 -4.67 12.62 11.35
N GLU A 585 -5.50 11.66 11.75
CA GLU A 585 -5.12 10.61 12.68
C GLU A 585 -5.55 9.25 12.16
N LEU A 586 -4.83 8.21 12.59
CA LEU A 586 -5.20 6.84 12.27
C LEU A 586 -6.33 6.40 13.20
N VAL A 587 -7.41 5.87 12.67
CA VAL A 587 -8.52 5.30 13.44
C VAL A 587 -8.90 3.94 12.87
N LYS A 588 -9.63 3.14 13.63
CA LYS A 588 -10.12 1.84 13.17
C LYS A 588 -11.30 2.04 12.24
N PHE A 589 -11.20 1.46 11.04
CA PHE A 589 -12.24 1.48 10.03
C PHE A 589 -12.23 0.19 9.22
N CYS A 590 -13.36 -0.53 9.21
CA CYS A 590 -13.48 -1.85 8.58
C CYS A 590 -12.41 -2.85 9.08
N GLY A 591 -12.12 -2.84 10.39
CA GLY A 591 -11.17 -3.76 11.02
C GLY A 591 -9.68 -3.45 10.81
N ARG A 592 -9.34 -2.32 10.17
CA ARG A 592 -7.96 -1.90 9.91
C ARG A 592 -7.72 -0.45 10.31
N LEU A 593 -6.45 -0.04 10.41
CA LEU A 593 -6.10 1.36 10.62
C LEU A 593 -6.26 2.15 9.32
N ALA A 594 -6.95 3.27 9.39
CA ALA A 594 -7.20 4.16 8.28
C ALA A 594 -7.01 5.62 8.69
N PRO A 595 -6.50 6.49 7.81
CA PRO A 595 -6.33 7.90 8.12
C PRO A 595 -7.66 8.65 7.92
N PHE A 596 -8.10 9.36 8.97
CA PHE A 596 -9.28 10.23 8.92
C PHE A 596 -8.91 11.67 9.28
N ASP A 597 -9.61 12.62 8.66
CA ASP A 597 -9.36 14.04 8.86
C ASP A 597 -9.85 14.48 10.25
N THR A 598 -8.99 15.18 11.00
CA THR A 598 -9.35 15.74 12.31
C THR A 598 -9.70 17.23 12.24
N THR A 599 -9.44 17.87 11.09
CA THR A 599 -9.71 19.30 10.86
C THR A 599 -11.17 19.68 11.17
N PRO A 600 -12.20 18.91 10.75
CA PRO A 600 -13.59 19.28 11.03
C PRO A 600 -13.89 19.40 12.53
N PHE A 601 -13.34 18.51 13.36
CA PHE A 601 -13.59 18.52 14.79
C PHE A 601 -12.84 19.64 15.51
N ARG A 602 -11.60 19.91 15.11
CA ARG A 602 -10.83 21.06 15.62
C ARG A 602 -11.52 22.37 15.29
N LEU A 603 -11.99 22.51 14.05
CA LEU A 603 -12.73 23.67 13.59
C LEU A 603 -14.05 23.83 14.36
N ALA A 604 -14.79 22.74 14.57
CA ALA A 604 -16.03 22.74 15.35
C ALA A 604 -15.79 23.21 16.79
N ALA A 605 -14.79 22.65 17.46
CA ALA A 605 -14.45 23.00 18.84
C ALA A 605 -14.00 24.46 18.97
N ALA A 606 -13.23 24.98 18.00
CA ALA A 606 -12.81 26.37 17.96
C ALA A 606 -13.98 27.33 17.70
N ALA A 607 -14.81 27.04 16.70
CA ALA A 607 -15.95 27.87 16.31
C ALA A 607 -17.17 27.70 17.22
N LYS A 608 -17.11 26.78 18.20
CA LYS A 608 -18.25 26.32 19.02
C LYS A 608 -19.44 25.89 18.15
N ALA A 609 -19.14 25.35 16.98
CA ALA A 609 -20.12 24.92 15.99
C ALA A 609 -20.61 23.50 16.29
N ALA A 610 -21.87 23.23 15.98
CA ALA A 610 -22.41 21.88 16.01
C ALA A 610 -21.86 21.06 14.83
N VAL A 611 -21.67 19.77 15.03
CA VAL A 611 -21.33 18.82 13.96
C VAL A 611 -22.44 17.80 13.81
N ILE A 612 -22.92 17.63 12.59
CA ILE A 612 -23.91 16.62 12.22
C ILE A 612 -23.27 15.72 11.17
N PHE A 613 -23.26 14.40 11.45
CA PHE A 613 -22.83 13.42 10.46
C PHE A 613 -23.95 13.18 9.47
N THR A 614 -23.66 13.39 8.19
CA THR A 614 -24.68 13.35 7.13
C THR A 614 -24.24 12.45 5.98
N PHE A 615 -25.15 11.62 5.49
CA PHE A 615 -24.86 10.67 4.41
C PHE A 615 -26.04 10.57 3.44
N GLY A 616 -25.75 10.56 2.13
CA GLY A 616 -26.76 10.40 1.08
C GLY A 616 -26.52 9.14 0.27
N PHE A 617 -27.49 8.23 0.25
CA PHE A 617 -27.42 6.97 -0.50
C PHE A 617 -28.46 6.92 -1.59
N LYS A 618 -28.12 6.30 -2.71
CA LYS A 618 -29.08 5.96 -3.76
C LYS A 618 -29.78 4.66 -3.40
N ASP A 619 -31.09 4.62 -3.49
CA ASP A 619 -31.85 3.38 -3.35
C ASP A 619 -32.20 2.78 -4.72
N LYS A 620 -33.48 2.52 -5.00
CA LYS A 620 -33.96 1.99 -6.28
C LYS A 620 -34.32 3.13 -7.22
N GLY A 621 -34.13 2.90 -8.52
CA GLY A 621 -34.57 3.85 -9.55
C GLY A 621 -33.95 5.23 -9.36
N ARG A 622 -34.75 6.22 -8.97
CA ARG A 622 -34.37 7.63 -8.75
C ARG A 622 -34.56 8.08 -7.30
N GLU A 623 -34.74 7.14 -6.39
CA GLU A 623 -34.93 7.41 -4.97
C GLU A 623 -33.58 7.54 -4.25
N TYR A 624 -33.52 8.49 -3.32
CA TYR A 624 -32.37 8.74 -2.46
C TYR A 624 -32.80 8.75 -1.00
N GLU A 625 -31.95 8.21 -0.14
CA GLU A 625 -32.10 8.27 1.31
C GLU A 625 -31.03 9.19 1.90
N PHE A 626 -31.48 10.17 2.67
CA PHE A 626 -30.62 11.07 3.42
C PHE A 626 -30.68 10.73 4.91
N PHE A 627 -29.51 10.62 5.53
CA PHE A 627 -29.37 10.39 6.95
C PHE A 627 -28.63 11.56 7.57
N ALA A 628 -29.19 12.12 8.63
CA ALA A 628 -28.54 13.06 9.52
C ALA A 628 -28.59 12.50 10.94
N GLU A 629 -27.43 12.35 11.57
CA GLU A 629 -27.34 11.91 12.96
C GLU A 629 -27.57 13.09 13.93
N PRO A 630 -27.87 12.83 15.21
CA PRO A 630 -28.00 13.90 16.20
C PRO A 630 -26.80 14.85 16.23
N ALA A 631 -27.05 16.14 16.47
CA ALA A 631 -26.01 17.15 16.54
C ALA A 631 -25.08 16.93 17.73
N ARG A 632 -23.78 17.12 17.50
CA ARG A 632 -22.72 16.95 18.48
C ARG A 632 -21.96 18.24 18.68
N PHE A 633 -21.60 18.51 19.93
CA PHE A 633 -20.81 19.68 20.30
C PHE A 633 -19.49 19.21 20.89
N TYR A 634 -18.43 19.31 20.10
CA TYR A 634 -17.10 18.95 20.56
C TYR A 634 -16.47 20.11 21.32
N ARG A 635 -15.98 19.84 22.52
CA ARG A 635 -15.27 20.80 23.35
C ARG A 635 -14.04 20.12 23.93
N PHE A 636 -12.90 20.81 23.89
CA PHE A 636 -11.69 20.29 24.51
C PHE A 636 -11.83 20.32 26.03
N GLU A 637 -11.73 19.16 26.65
CA GLU A 637 -11.70 18.99 28.10
C GLU A 637 -10.36 19.50 28.66
N PRO A 638 -10.37 20.36 29.69
CA PRO A 638 -9.14 20.80 30.36
C PRO A 638 -8.35 19.61 30.92
N GLY A 639 -7.03 19.62 30.75
CA GLY A 639 -6.14 18.59 31.28
C GLY A 639 -6.02 17.31 30.43
N ARG A 640 -6.86 17.14 29.39
CA ARG A 640 -6.69 16.05 28.42
C ARG A 640 -5.96 16.53 27.16
N ASP A 641 -5.17 15.63 26.57
CA ASP A 641 -4.51 15.89 25.29
C ASP A 641 -5.55 16.15 24.19
N ARG A 642 -5.33 17.21 23.40
CA ARG A 642 -6.28 17.66 22.36
C ARG A 642 -6.32 16.70 21.18
N ASP A 643 -5.19 16.11 20.84
CA ASP A 643 -5.06 15.22 19.70
C ASP A 643 -5.71 13.86 20.03
N LEU A 644 -5.59 13.36 21.27
CA LEU A 644 -6.34 12.18 21.74
C LEU A 644 -7.86 12.38 21.65
N GLN A 645 -8.37 13.54 22.06
CA GLN A 645 -9.80 13.85 21.95
C GLN A 645 -10.24 13.89 20.47
N CYS A 646 -9.41 14.45 19.57
CA CYS A 646 -9.70 14.43 18.14
C CYS A 646 -9.73 13.01 17.55
N ILE A 647 -8.90 12.09 18.06
CA ILE A 647 -8.92 10.67 17.68
C ILE A 647 -10.25 10.03 18.08
N GLU A 648 -10.75 10.31 19.28
CA GLU A 648 -12.04 9.79 19.76
C GLU A 648 -13.19 10.26 18.87
N TRP A 649 -13.22 11.56 18.54
CA TRP A 649 -14.25 12.14 17.68
C TRP A 649 -14.16 11.63 16.23
N ALA A 650 -12.94 11.47 15.70
CA ALA A 650 -12.73 10.86 14.38
C ALA A 650 -13.12 9.37 14.36
N GLN A 651 -12.86 8.64 15.44
CA GLN A 651 -13.28 7.25 15.60
C GLN A 651 -14.81 7.13 15.67
N GLU A 652 -15.48 8.08 16.32
CA GLU A 652 -16.95 8.14 16.34
C GLU A 652 -17.52 8.30 14.93
N TYR A 653 -16.99 9.25 14.15
CA TYR A 653 -17.38 9.44 12.76
C TYR A 653 -17.09 8.21 11.90
N ALA A 654 -15.90 7.62 12.02
CA ALA A 654 -15.52 6.42 11.27
C ALA A 654 -16.46 5.24 11.60
N SER A 655 -16.85 5.08 12.86
CA SER A 655 -17.80 4.05 13.31
C SER A 655 -19.21 4.29 12.76
N CYS A 656 -19.63 5.56 12.73
CA CYS A 656 -20.90 5.96 12.11
C CYS A 656 -20.92 5.66 10.61
N LEU A 657 -19.86 6.04 9.89
CA LEU A 657 -19.70 5.73 8.47
C LEU A 657 -19.73 4.21 8.26
N GLU A 658 -19.01 3.43 9.08
CA GLU A 658 -19.01 1.97 8.98
C GLU A 658 -20.43 1.38 9.14
N ARG A 659 -21.25 1.87 10.09
CA ARG A 659 -22.66 1.47 10.22
C ARG A 659 -23.45 1.72 8.93
N MET A 660 -23.27 2.90 8.33
CA MET A 660 -23.95 3.25 7.07
C MET A 660 -23.49 2.39 5.90
N LEU A 661 -22.19 2.07 5.83
CA LEU A 661 -21.64 1.19 4.80
C LEU A 661 -22.06 -0.27 4.97
N ARG A 662 -22.42 -0.73 6.17
CA ARG A 662 -23.03 -2.07 6.32
C ARG A 662 -24.40 -2.14 5.63
N ARG A 663 -25.16 -1.04 5.62
CA ARG A 663 -26.47 -0.95 4.93
C ARG A 663 -26.32 -0.74 3.43
N HIS A 664 -25.38 0.10 3.00
CA HIS A 664 -25.14 0.43 1.58
C HIS A 664 -23.68 0.20 1.15
N PRO A 665 -23.17 -1.04 1.20
CA PRO A 665 -21.75 -1.33 1.05
C PRO A 665 -21.19 -0.98 -0.34
N GLU A 666 -22.01 -1.05 -1.38
CA GLU A 666 -21.59 -0.77 -2.75
C GLU A 666 -21.54 0.72 -3.13
N GLN A 667 -21.76 1.62 -2.17
CA GLN A 667 -21.90 3.06 -2.44
C GLN A 667 -20.80 3.93 -1.86
N TRP A 668 -19.77 3.36 -1.25
CA TRP A 668 -18.58 4.11 -0.84
C TRP A 668 -17.56 4.21 -1.97
N PHE A 669 -17.50 5.36 -2.63
CA PHE A 669 -16.78 5.53 -3.89
C PHE A 669 -15.29 5.83 -3.67
N ASN A 670 -14.59 4.86 -3.07
CA ASN A 670 -13.14 4.88 -2.88
C ASN A 670 -12.41 4.00 -3.92
N PHE A 671 -11.60 4.63 -4.77
CA PHE A 671 -10.88 3.95 -5.85
C PHE A 671 -9.35 3.97 -5.69
N TYR A 672 -8.84 4.38 -4.52
CA TYR A 672 -7.41 4.33 -4.20
C TYR A 672 -7.14 3.45 -2.95
N PRO A 673 -5.89 3.00 -2.73
CA PRO A 673 -5.54 2.10 -1.63
C PRO A 673 -5.61 2.81 -0.26
N PHE A 674 -6.81 2.93 0.30
CA PHE A 674 -7.09 3.76 1.48
C PHE A 674 -6.32 3.31 2.73
N TRP A 675 -6.17 2.00 2.93
CA TRP A 675 -5.47 1.43 4.09
C TRP A 675 -3.95 1.25 3.89
N SER A 676 -3.38 1.74 2.78
CA SER A 676 -1.95 1.59 2.49
C SER A 676 -1.31 2.83 1.91
N THR A 677 -2.05 3.93 1.80
CA THR A 677 -1.56 5.18 1.22
C THR A 677 -1.40 6.18 2.34
N ILE A 678 -0.16 6.63 2.57
CA ILE A 678 0.10 7.73 3.50
C ILE A 678 -0.55 9.00 2.92
N PRO A 679 -1.33 9.75 3.70
CA PRO A 679 -1.83 11.05 3.26
C PRO A 679 -0.65 12.02 3.07
N VAL A 680 -0.44 12.49 1.84
CA VAL A 680 0.58 13.49 1.51
C VAL A 680 -0.13 14.83 1.32
N SER A 681 0.28 15.87 2.05
CA SER A 681 -0.27 17.21 1.86
C SER A 681 0.08 17.70 0.45
N PRO A 682 -0.85 18.31 -0.30
CA PRO A 682 -0.55 18.91 -1.62
C PRO A 682 0.62 19.90 -1.59
N LEU A 683 0.81 20.60 -0.46
CA LEU A 683 1.94 21.52 -0.24
C LEU A 683 3.31 20.82 -0.22
N SER A 684 3.35 19.54 0.16
CA SER A 684 4.58 18.74 0.19
C SER A 684 4.94 18.14 -1.18
N GLU A 685 4.00 18.01 -2.11
CA GLU A 685 4.31 17.60 -3.50
C GLU A 685 5.15 18.67 -4.23
N GLY A 686 4.93 19.96 -3.93
CA GLY A 686 5.73 21.07 -4.48
C GLY A 686 7.18 21.04 -4.00
N LYS A 687 7.42 20.83 -2.69
CA LYS A 687 8.77 20.69 -2.12
C LYS A 687 9.45 19.38 -2.53
N MET A 688 8.73 18.27 -2.65
CA MET A 688 9.29 16.99 -3.12
C MET A 688 9.69 17.03 -4.60
N ARG A 689 8.98 17.79 -5.45
CA ARG A 689 9.41 18.03 -6.84
C ARG A 689 10.68 18.88 -6.92
N GLN A 690 10.87 19.85 -6.02
CA GLN A 690 12.09 20.65 -5.97
C GLN A 690 13.27 19.92 -5.31
N GLY A 691 13.03 19.08 -4.30
CA GLY A 691 14.08 18.29 -3.62
C GLY A 691 14.76 17.26 -4.52
N HIS A 692 14.09 16.77 -5.57
CA HIS A 692 14.71 15.91 -6.57
C HIS A 692 15.63 16.66 -7.55
N ARG A 693 15.52 17.98 -7.66
CA ARG A 693 16.40 18.79 -8.52
C ARG A 693 17.77 19.03 -7.86
N TRP A 694 17.81 19.16 -6.54
CA TRP A 694 19.04 19.30 -5.76
C TRP A 694 19.97 18.08 -5.82
N GLN A 695 19.42 16.87 -6.02
CA GLN A 695 20.23 15.65 -6.18
C GLN A 695 20.85 15.51 -7.59
N GLU A 696 20.28 16.14 -8.61
CA GLU A 696 20.85 16.18 -9.97
C GLU A 696 21.95 17.26 -10.10
N GLU A 697 21.84 18.38 -9.38
CA GLU A 697 22.86 19.45 -9.38
C GLU A 697 24.12 19.13 -8.55
N LEU A 698 24.07 18.12 -7.68
CA LEU A 698 25.24 17.64 -6.92
C LEU A 698 26.08 16.58 -7.67
N GLN A 699 25.72 16.22 -8.91
CA GLN A 699 26.45 15.23 -9.72
C GLN A 699 27.20 15.81 -10.93
N THR A 700 27.17 17.13 -11.13
CA THR A 700 28.09 17.78 -12.09
C THR A 700 29.39 18.15 -11.36
N PRO A 701 30.55 17.58 -11.75
CA PRO A 701 31.82 18.12 -11.28
C PRO A 701 31.98 19.52 -11.88
N SER A 702 31.94 20.54 -11.03
CA SER A 702 32.47 21.85 -11.40
C SER A 702 33.95 21.68 -11.70
N GLY A 703 34.30 21.67 -12.99
CA GLY A 703 35.65 21.49 -13.48
C GLY A 703 35.87 22.28 -14.76
N ARG A 704 36.44 23.48 -14.57
CA ARG A 704 36.94 24.48 -15.52
C ARG A 704 35.95 25.49 -16.08
#